data_AF-A0A0T5NQU9-F1
#
_entry.id   AF-A0A0T5NQU9-F1
#
_cell.length_a   1.000
_cell.length_b   1.000
_cell.length_c   1.000
_cell.angle_alpha   90.00
_cell.angle_beta   90.00
_cell.angle_gamma   90.00
#
_symmetry.space_group_name_H-M   'P 1'
#
loop_
_entity.id
_entity.type
_entity.pdbx_description
1 polymer ?
#
loop_
_entity_poly.entity_id
_entity_poly.type
_entity_poly.pdbx_seq_one_letter_code
_entity_poly.pdbx_strand_id
1 'polypeptide(L)'
;MMGRWLAILVSAIWPLAVQAQGVSVRSGDHEDFTRLVFNLPSRTDWTIENTEDEAVLRFARRGLSFDISKVFDRIQRDRLAEIDIDRDTQSVTLRFACACEATGFWFRQSMLVVDVAAKETGSTGQIRDTSSDNRSVALQLPTRGTSAATTLMHQAIGFEPPETEQRAEMASPLLRETGLEESRDRLLRQVSRAASQGLLAPKRTLRQLVEKVAEPSQPVPPEPALQAPEERDSTLPFNLNINVQTAVDRDFLSALEAGDQTRLASRCLDAEFIDVANWGSSEPFWEQIGPLRGRMTSEFDRIDEQSVGKLAQLYLYFGFGVEARNIASLLPDGSERKKIYTALAQIMDNGSAGGTVLAGQLDCDAPGAMWSALAHEKLPADAQVNHNAIVRAFSGLPPHLRKHLGPILSARLLSAGHARESSAILRILDRVDETMTSAAKMVVADLQIQNGEREAAEESLDTVIEANSEMSPEAVARQIDSQIERGGQVPAKLAQLASAYAYEYAGSPLGQKLARSHVLALGATGAFDDAFSELGRFESDTEGSLDHIRADLTNRLATHGAPFEILRYVLSGETARPELLSQESALAMAEHLLDAGFYQQSRDMLEQTFHGRNMRQARLIRARAALKLNQPRLAEVELLGLEGKDVNILRAQARSMVGEHRQAYELFRSAGLEAEANREAWLAEGGVADAEPPTPNDLTGLAEEETEIGVLAQNKLLLEDVGATRATLQALLAETPDPSPEN
;
A
#
# COMPACT_ATOMS: atom_id res chain seq x y z
N MET A 1 -7.83 54.28 -44.69
CA MET A 1 -6.47 53.83 -44.33
C MET A 1 -5.97 54.30 -42.95
N MET A 2 -6.68 55.16 -42.21
CA MET A 2 -6.24 55.63 -40.87
C MET A 2 -6.53 54.67 -39.70
N GLY A 3 -7.50 53.75 -39.81
CA GLY A 3 -7.83 52.82 -38.71
C GLY A 3 -6.78 51.74 -38.43
N ARG A 4 -5.97 51.36 -39.44
CA ARG A 4 -4.95 50.29 -39.29
C ARG A 4 -3.67 50.78 -38.61
N TRP A 5 -3.39 52.09 -38.64
CA TRP A 5 -2.21 52.67 -37.99
C TRP A 5 -2.42 52.95 -36.50
N LEU A 6 -3.66 53.20 -36.07
CA LEU A 6 -3.98 53.38 -34.65
C LEU A 6 -3.85 52.07 -33.85
N ALA A 7 -4.18 50.92 -34.45
CA ALA A 7 -4.08 49.62 -33.80
C ALA A 7 -2.63 49.16 -33.57
N ILE A 8 -1.69 49.58 -34.44
CA ILE A 8 -0.26 49.25 -34.32
C ILE A 8 0.42 50.14 -33.26
N LEU A 9 -0.05 51.38 -33.08
CA LEU A 9 0.54 52.31 -32.12
C LEU A 9 0.10 52.03 -30.67
N VAL A 10 -1.09 51.46 -30.48
CA VAL A 10 -1.59 51.04 -29.14
C VAL A 10 -0.96 49.74 -28.65
N SER A 11 -0.49 48.87 -29.56
CA SER A 11 0.19 47.61 -29.20
C SER A 11 1.68 47.78 -28.85
N ALA A 12 2.27 48.95 -29.10
CA ALA A 12 3.68 49.25 -28.81
C ALA A 12 3.92 49.86 -27.40
N ILE A 13 2.88 50.08 -26.61
CA ILE A 13 2.99 50.75 -25.28
C ILE A 13 2.70 49.78 -24.12
N TRP A 14 2.51 48.47 -24.37
CA TRP A 14 2.48 47.53 -23.25
C TRP A 14 3.87 47.40 -22.63
N PRO A 15 4.06 47.78 -21.36
CA PRO A 15 5.31 47.52 -20.69
C PRO A 15 5.44 46.00 -20.61
N LEU A 16 6.51 45.47 -21.21
CA LEU A 16 7.01 44.13 -20.90
C LEU A 16 7.36 44.13 -19.41
N ALA A 17 6.38 43.80 -18.57
CA ALA A 17 6.64 43.39 -17.22
C ALA A 17 7.52 42.14 -17.34
N VAL A 18 8.82 42.32 -17.12
CA VAL A 18 9.73 41.22 -16.88
C VAL A 18 9.22 40.56 -15.61
N GLN A 19 8.38 39.53 -15.78
CA GLN A 19 7.88 38.71 -14.70
C GLN A 19 9.09 37.97 -14.13
N ALA A 20 9.60 38.44 -13.00
CA ALA A 20 10.59 37.72 -12.22
C ALA A 20 10.01 36.35 -11.86
N GLN A 21 10.77 35.28 -12.11
CA GLN A 21 10.27 33.93 -11.85
C GLN A 21 10.25 33.70 -10.33
N GLY A 22 9.05 33.55 -9.77
CA GLY A 22 8.83 33.35 -8.35
C GLY A 22 9.31 31.98 -7.88
N VAL A 23 10.09 31.95 -6.81
CA VAL A 23 10.57 30.75 -6.11
C VAL A 23 9.83 30.70 -4.78
N SER A 24 8.94 29.73 -4.59
CA SER A 24 8.27 29.54 -3.31
C SER A 24 9.18 28.79 -2.34
N VAL A 25 9.31 29.30 -1.11
CA VAL A 25 10.09 28.67 -0.05
C VAL A 25 9.13 28.09 1.00
N ARG A 26 9.25 26.78 1.27
CA ARG A 26 8.45 26.07 2.26
C ARG A 26 9.34 25.50 3.34
N SER A 27 8.82 25.37 4.54
CA SER A 27 9.56 24.86 5.70
C SER A 27 8.84 23.69 6.37
N GLY A 28 9.60 22.88 7.10
CA GLY A 28 9.11 21.83 7.97
C GLY A 28 10.12 21.51 9.06
N ASP A 29 9.62 21.25 10.28
CA ASP A 29 10.46 20.93 11.42
C ASP A 29 10.52 19.43 11.65
N HIS A 30 11.71 18.94 12.00
CA HIS A 30 11.97 17.56 12.35
C HIS A 30 12.74 17.49 13.67
N GLU A 31 12.79 16.31 14.29
CA GLU A 31 13.40 16.12 15.61
C GLU A 31 14.86 16.61 15.65
N ASP A 32 15.65 16.37 14.59
CA ASP A 32 17.09 16.67 14.56
C ASP A 32 17.51 17.83 13.63
N PHE A 33 16.64 18.26 12.70
CA PHE A 33 16.93 19.35 11.77
C PHE A 33 15.67 20.12 11.33
N THR A 34 15.85 21.34 10.83
CA THR A 34 14.79 22.12 10.18
C THR A 34 15.04 22.15 8.68
N ARG A 35 14.02 21.80 7.89
CA ARG A 35 14.12 21.70 6.43
C ARG A 35 13.47 22.88 5.72
N LEU A 36 14.20 23.50 4.80
CA LEU A 36 13.71 24.48 3.84
C LEU A 36 13.70 23.88 2.43
N VAL A 37 12.65 24.14 1.66
CA VAL A 37 12.49 23.67 0.29
C VAL A 37 12.23 24.85 -0.63
N PHE A 38 13.18 25.12 -1.52
CA PHE A 38 13.10 26.14 -2.55
C PHE A 38 12.61 25.50 -3.85
N ASN A 39 11.38 25.84 -4.29
CA ASN A 39 10.83 25.32 -5.53
C ASN A 39 11.22 26.24 -6.71
N LEU A 40 12.31 25.89 -7.39
CA LEU A 40 12.89 26.66 -8.49
C LEU A 40 12.19 26.29 -9.82
N PRO A 41 12.12 27.20 -10.80
CA PRO A 41 11.52 26.91 -12.11
C PRO A 41 12.35 25.90 -12.95
N SER A 42 13.65 25.83 -12.70
CA SER A 42 14.58 24.87 -13.29
C SER A 42 15.80 24.73 -12.39
N ARG A 43 16.52 23.61 -12.48
CA ARG A 43 17.81 23.43 -11.80
C ARG A 43 18.80 24.52 -12.23
N THR A 44 19.51 25.09 -11.26
CA THR A 44 20.56 26.10 -11.47
C THR A 44 21.74 25.75 -10.58
N ASP A 45 22.95 26.17 -10.96
CA ASP A 45 24.09 26.04 -10.05
C ASP A 45 23.88 26.96 -8.84
N TRP A 46 24.29 26.48 -7.68
CA TRP A 46 24.20 27.19 -6.41
C TRP A 46 25.38 26.80 -5.51
N THR A 47 25.71 27.68 -4.58
CA THR A 47 26.73 27.44 -3.55
C THR A 47 26.16 27.82 -2.18
N ILE A 48 26.70 27.21 -1.13
CA ILE A 48 26.39 27.56 0.26
C ILE A 48 27.68 27.79 1.02
N GLU A 49 27.72 28.93 1.72
CA GLU A 49 28.81 29.32 2.60
C GLU A 49 28.26 29.33 4.03
N ASN A 50 28.71 28.39 4.86
CA ASN A 50 28.36 28.34 6.29
C ASN A 50 29.37 29.15 7.10
N THR A 51 28.86 29.93 8.05
CA THR A 51 29.63 30.62 9.10
C THR A 51 29.19 30.10 10.47
N GLU A 52 29.63 30.73 11.57
CA GLU A 52 29.22 30.30 12.92
C GLU A 52 27.73 30.55 13.20
N ASP A 53 27.18 31.67 12.71
CA ASP A 53 25.82 32.13 13.04
C ASP A 53 24.90 32.28 11.81
N GLU A 54 25.42 32.11 10.59
CA GLU A 54 24.63 32.24 9.36
C GLU A 54 25.11 31.33 8.22
N ALA A 55 24.21 31.03 7.28
CA ALA A 55 24.55 30.42 6.00
C ALA A 55 24.04 31.26 4.83
N VAL A 56 24.89 31.47 3.83
CA VAL A 56 24.58 32.27 2.64
C VAL A 56 24.49 31.36 1.42
N LEU A 57 23.31 31.28 0.82
CA LEU A 57 23.06 30.57 -0.42
C LEU A 57 23.16 31.54 -1.59
N ARG A 58 23.98 31.22 -2.60
CA ARG A 58 24.11 32.03 -3.83
C ARG A 58 23.68 31.22 -5.04
N PHE A 59 22.84 31.79 -5.89
CA PHE A 59 22.35 31.15 -7.11
C PHE A 59 22.99 31.76 -8.35
N ALA A 60 23.45 30.91 -9.28
CA ALA A 60 24.09 31.37 -10.52
C ALA A 60 23.10 32.12 -11.46
N ARG A 61 21.81 31.80 -11.36
CA ARG A 61 20.75 32.40 -12.18
C ARG A 61 20.27 33.73 -11.57
N ARG A 62 20.33 34.79 -12.38
CA ARG A 62 19.79 36.11 -12.03
C ARG A 62 18.28 36.20 -12.29
N GLY A 63 17.58 37.02 -11.52
CA GLY A 63 16.15 37.33 -11.71
C GLY A 63 15.19 36.36 -11.02
N LEU A 64 15.65 35.61 -10.01
CA LEU A 64 14.78 34.83 -9.12
C LEU A 64 14.18 35.76 -8.07
N SER A 65 12.88 35.58 -7.80
CA SER A 65 12.17 36.28 -6.72
C SER A 65 11.73 35.26 -5.69
N PHE A 66 12.32 35.27 -4.50
CA PHE A 66 11.99 34.33 -3.44
C PHE A 66 10.79 34.81 -2.60
N ASP A 67 9.80 33.95 -2.41
CA ASP A 67 8.68 34.17 -1.49
C ASP A 67 8.93 33.38 -0.20
N ILE A 68 9.28 34.12 0.87
CA ILE A 68 9.56 33.60 2.22
C ILE A 68 8.42 33.88 3.20
N SER A 69 7.29 34.42 2.74
CA SER A 69 6.19 34.88 3.61
C SER A 69 5.63 33.80 4.53
N LYS A 70 5.73 32.53 4.14
CA LYS A 70 5.19 31.36 4.86
C LYS A 70 6.26 30.49 5.54
N VAL A 71 7.52 30.92 5.55
CA VAL A 71 8.63 30.10 6.08
C VAL A 71 8.48 29.87 7.57
N PHE A 72 7.96 30.82 8.35
CA PHE A 72 7.79 30.66 9.80
C PHE A 72 6.39 30.16 10.21
N ASP A 73 5.53 29.77 9.26
CA ASP A 73 4.19 29.26 9.57
C ASP A 73 4.23 27.86 10.23
N ARG A 74 5.31 27.10 10.01
CA ARG A 74 5.39 25.66 10.33
C ARG A 74 6.66 25.24 11.10
N ILE A 75 7.55 26.17 11.41
CA ILE A 75 8.80 25.91 12.13
C ILE A 75 8.92 26.88 13.29
N GLN A 76 9.62 26.47 14.34
CA GLN A 76 9.98 27.37 15.44
C GLN A 76 11.26 28.15 15.11
N ARG A 77 11.59 29.17 15.92
CA ARG A 77 12.78 30.03 15.73
C ARG A 77 13.96 29.61 16.62
N ASP A 78 13.97 28.36 17.03
CA ASP A 78 14.99 27.73 17.88
C ASP A 78 16.22 27.30 17.08
N ARG A 79 16.06 26.91 15.80
CA ARG A 79 17.17 26.63 14.88
C ARG A 79 17.41 27.74 13.86
N LEU A 80 16.39 28.10 13.10
CA LEU A 80 16.44 29.19 12.13
C LEU A 80 15.83 30.45 12.74
N ALA A 81 16.66 31.44 13.06
CA ALA A 81 16.22 32.70 13.65
C ALA A 81 15.55 33.61 12.61
N GLU A 82 16.16 33.73 11.44
CA GLU A 82 15.77 34.68 10.39
C GLU A 82 16.17 34.18 9.00
N ILE A 83 15.40 34.57 7.98
CA ILE A 83 15.75 34.39 6.56
C ILE A 83 15.62 35.73 5.86
N ASP A 84 16.68 36.15 5.18
CA ASP A 84 16.73 37.40 4.42
C ASP A 84 17.10 37.14 2.96
N ILE A 85 16.59 37.97 2.05
CA ILE A 85 16.81 37.84 0.61
C ILE A 85 17.43 39.13 0.09
N ASP A 86 18.68 39.04 -0.36
CA ASP A 86 19.31 40.11 -1.11
C ASP A 86 18.98 39.95 -2.60
N ARG A 87 18.15 40.87 -3.10
CA ARG A 87 17.67 40.88 -4.48
C ARG A 87 18.77 41.27 -5.48
N ASP A 88 19.75 42.07 -5.06
CA ASP A 88 20.82 42.57 -5.92
C ASP A 88 21.91 41.50 -6.14
N THR A 89 22.25 40.77 -5.07
CA THR A 89 23.26 39.70 -5.13
C THR A 89 22.67 38.30 -5.39
N GLN A 90 21.34 38.19 -5.42
CA GLN A 90 20.60 36.92 -5.58
C GLN A 90 21.04 35.87 -4.54
N SER A 91 21.24 36.32 -3.31
CA SER A 91 21.59 35.45 -2.19
C SER A 91 20.47 35.38 -1.15
N VAL A 92 20.33 34.21 -0.55
CA VAL A 92 19.44 33.96 0.57
C VAL A 92 20.29 33.71 1.80
N THR A 93 20.13 34.54 2.83
CA THR A 93 20.87 34.45 4.08
C THR A 93 19.98 33.81 5.15
N LEU A 94 20.46 32.73 5.76
CA LEU A 94 19.81 32.03 6.86
C LEU A 94 20.57 32.35 8.14
N ARG A 95 19.96 33.03 9.11
CA ARG A 95 20.56 33.30 10.43
C ARG A 95 20.12 32.24 11.41
N PHE A 96 21.06 31.65 12.15
CA PHE A 96 20.80 30.58 13.10
C PHE A 96 20.59 31.11 14.53
N ALA A 97 19.76 30.43 15.31
CA ALA A 97 19.57 30.66 16.75
C ALA A 97 20.38 29.64 17.60
N CYS A 98 21.17 28.80 16.94
CA CYS A 98 21.96 27.71 17.51
C CYS A 98 23.30 27.59 16.80
N ALA A 99 24.25 26.87 17.41
CA ALA A 99 25.48 26.45 16.74
C ALA A 99 25.14 25.36 15.70
N CYS A 100 24.68 25.80 14.53
CA CYS A 100 24.08 24.98 13.51
C CYS A 100 24.79 25.14 12.15
N GLU A 101 24.63 24.17 11.27
CA GLU A 101 25.16 24.17 9.91
C GLU A 101 24.02 23.87 8.93
N ALA A 102 24.00 24.57 7.79
CA ALA A 102 23.08 24.29 6.70
C ALA A 102 23.75 23.41 5.64
N THR A 103 23.08 22.33 5.25
CA THR A 103 23.48 21.47 4.14
C THR A 103 22.38 21.43 3.11
N GLY A 104 22.71 21.36 1.82
CA GLY A 104 21.69 21.35 0.77
C GLY A 104 21.93 20.34 -0.33
N PHE A 105 20.85 19.81 -0.88
CA PHE A 105 20.87 18.84 -1.95
C PHE A 105 19.65 19.01 -2.87
N TRP A 106 19.76 18.46 -4.07
CA TRP A 106 18.67 18.48 -5.04
C TRP A 106 17.68 17.36 -4.79
N PHE A 107 16.40 17.70 -4.69
CA PHE A 107 15.30 16.75 -4.71
C PHE A 107 14.52 16.89 -6.03
N ARG A 108 14.43 15.80 -6.79
CA ARG A 108 13.88 15.79 -8.16
C ARG A 108 14.60 16.81 -9.08
N GLN A 109 13.90 17.36 -10.07
CA GLN A 109 14.50 18.21 -11.11
C GLN A 109 14.53 19.70 -10.77
N SER A 110 13.82 20.16 -9.74
CA SER A 110 13.57 21.60 -9.54
C SER A 110 13.46 22.06 -8.08
N MET A 111 13.56 21.15 -7.09
CA MET A 111 13.50 21.53 -5.67
C MET A 111 14.88 21.46 -5.03
N LEU A 112 15.36 22.58 -4.51
CA LEU A 112 16.54 22.62 -3.66
C LEU A 112 16.11 22.48 -2.21
N VAL A 113 16.57 21.43 -1.54
CA VAL A 113 16.29 21.15 -0.13
C VAL A 113 17.51 21.58 0.68
N VAL A 114 17.28 22.30 1.77
CA VAL A 114 18.31 22.83 2.66
C VAL A 114 17.93 22.48 4.09
N ASP A 115 18.76 21.67 4.75
CA ASP A 115 18.56 21.21 6.13
C ASP A 115 19.51 21.96 7.07
N VAL A 116 18.94 22.51 8.14
CA VAL A 116 19.66 23.21 9.22
C VAL A 116 19.69 22.30 10.44
N ALA A 117 20.87 21.84 10.84
CA ALA A 117 21.07 20.92 11.97
C ALA A 117 22.19 21.42 12.90
N ALA A 118 22.28 20.89 14.12
CA ALA A 118 23.35 21.24 15.06
C ALA A 118 24.73 20.85 14.49
N LYS A 119 25.72 21.74 14.63
CA LYS A 119 27.08 21.55 14.13
C LYS A 119 27.80 20.50 14.98
N GLU A 120 28.21 19.38 14.38
CA GLU A 120 29.05 18.40 15.05
C GLU A 120 30.46 18.98 15.29
N THR A 121 30.76 19.37 16.53
CA THR A 121 32.10 19.82 16.93
C THR A 121 33.07 18.64 16.95
N GLY A 122 33.73 18.36 15.83
CA GLY A 122 34.77 17.33 15.80
C GLY A 122 35.22 16.83 14.43
N SER A 123 35.55 17.69 13.47
CA SER A 123 36.49 17.34 12.39
C SER A 123 36.93 18.59 11.62
N THR A 124 38.14 19.08 11.91
CA THR A 124 38.86 20.01 11.05
C THR A 124 39.18 19.34 9.70
N GLY A 125 38.51 19.83 8.66
CA GLY A 125 39.00 20.01 7.29
C GLY A 125 39.90 18.93 6.69
N GLN A 126 39.29 17.99 5.97
CA GLN A 126 39.79 17.56 4.67
C GLN A 126 38.61 17.39 3.72
N ILE A 127 38.70 18.11 2.59
CA ILE A 127 37.88 17.91 1.40
C ILE A 127 37.91 16.41 1.08
N ARG A 128 36.76 15.77 1.21
CA ARG A 128 36.56 14.37 0.86
C ARG A 128 35.48 14.33 -0.20
N ASP A 129 35.92 14.17 -1.44
CA ASP A 129 35.20 13.40 -2.44
C ASP A 129 34.80 12.08 -1.78
N THR A 130 33.52 11.92 -1.46
CA THR A 130 32.97 10.63 -1.06
C THR A 130 32.07 10.12 -2.16
N SER A 131 32.71 9.38 -3.08
CA SER A 131 32.08 8.20 -3.64
C SER A 131 31.44 7.40 -2.51
N SER A 132 30.20 6.97 -2.74
CA SER A 132 29.47 5.93 -2.03
C SER A 132 30.37 5.06 -1.15
N ASP A 133 30.40 5.39 0.15
CA ASP A 133 30.91 4.48 1.15
C ASP A 133 29.71 3.67 1.64
N ASN A 134 29.73 2.40 1.25
CA ASN A 134 28.76 1.38 1.61
C ASN A 134 28.88 1.15 3.13
N ARG A 135 28.21 1.98 3.93
CA ARG A 135 28.01 1.72 5.35
C ARG A 135 27.05 0.55 5.48
N SER A 136 27.63 -0.64 5.65
CA SER A 136 26.96 -1.76 6.30
C SER A 136 26.43 -1.27 7.65
N VAL A 137 25.14 -0.98 7.70
CA VAL A 137 24.40 -0.93 8.96
C VAL A 137 24.54 -2.31 9.57
N ALA A 138 25.34 -2.44 10.62
CA ALA A 138 25.27 -3.60 11.48
C ALA A 138 23.88 -3.58 12.12
N LEU A 139 22.93 -4.33 11.55
CA LEU A 139 21.73 -4.73 12.26
C LEU A 139 22.21 -5.50 13.49
N GLN A 140 22.16 -4.86 14.67
CA GLN A 140 22.09 -5.60 15.91
C GLN A 140 20.70 -6.23 15.96
N LEU A 141 20.61 -7.47 15.48
CA LEU A 141 19.47 -8.32 15.78
C LEU A 141 19.37 -8.43 17.31
N PRO A 142 18.19 -8.26 17.92
CA PRO A 142 18.00 -8.61 19.31
C PRO A 142 18.35 -10.09 19.46
N THR A 143 19.38 -10.39 20.25
CA THR A 143 19.69 -11.75 20.66
C THR A 143 18.45 -12.29 21.35
N ARG A 144 17.76 -13.24 20.71
CA ARG A 144 16.66 -14.00 21.30
C ARG A 144 17.19 -14.69 22.54
N GLY A 145 16.92 -14.11 23.72
CA GLY A 145 16.95 -14.86 24.96
C GLY A 145 15.91 -15.96 24.85
N THR A 146 16.32 -17.20 25.10
CA THR A 146 15.41 -18.33 25.19
C THR A 146 14.40 -18.05 26.31
N SER A 147 13.11 -18.09 25.98
CA SER A 147 12.04 -17.99 26.98
C SER A 147 12.17 -19.15 27.97
N ALA A 148 11.97 -18.89 29.26
CA ALA A 148 11.98 -19.91 30.30
C ALA A 148 11.01 -21.09 30.02
N ALA A 149 9.96 -20.84 29.22
CA ALA A 149 9.03 -21.88 28.77
C ALA A 149 9.68 -22.87 27.78
N THR A 150 10.60 -22.40 26.94
CA THR A 150 11.33 -23.23 25.98
C THR A 150 12.36 -24.10 26.71
N THR A 151 13.02 -23.56 27.74
CA THR A 151 13.99 -24.30 28.58
C THR A 151 13.32 -25.44 29.38
N LEU A 152 12.11 -25.21 29.90
CA LEU A 152 11.32 -26.24 30.59
C LEU A 152 10.83 -27.34 29.63
N MET A 153 10.52 -26.96 28.38
CA MET A 153 10.10 -27.92 27.35
C MET A 153 11.27 -28.80 26.89
N HIS A 154 12.49 -28.26 26.76
CA HIS A 154 13.67 -29.06 26.40
C HIS A 154 14.13 -30.03 27.51
N GLN A 155 13.94 -29.68 28.79
CA GLN A 155 14.21 -30.59 29.91
C GLN A 155 13.23 -31.76 29.99
N ALA A 156 12.00 -31.61 29.50
CA ALA A 156 11.01 -32.69 29.47
C ALA A 156 11.27 -33.74 28.37
N ILE A 157 12.12 -33.43 27.38
CA ILE A 157 12.32 -34.25 26.17
C ILE A 157 13.75 -34.81 26.07
N GLY A 158 14.63 -34.54 27.04
CA GLY A 158 15.93 -35.22 27.19
C GLY A 158 16.91 -35.02 26.04
N PHE A 159 16.96 -33.82 25.45
CA PHE A 159 17.85 -33.49 24.34
C PHE A 159 18.99 -32.57 24.78
N GLU A 160 20.24 -33.01 24.62
CA GLU A 160 21.44 -32.28 25.06
C GLU A 160 22.31 -31.88 23.83
N PRO A 161 22.52 -30.58 23.56
CA PRO A 161 23.31 -30.12 22.41
C PRO A 161 24.82 -30.13 22.71
N PRO A 162 25.68 -30.39 21.70
CA PRO A 162 27.13 -30.53 21.89
C PRO A 162 27.84 -29.19 22.15
N GLU A 163 28.84 -29.23 23.04
CA GLU A 163 29.71 -28.11 23.44
C GLU A 163 30.56 -27.61 22.27
N THR A 164 30.67 -26.28 22.13
CA THR A 164 31.54 -25.62 21.14
C THR A 164 32.79 -25.09 21.85
N GLU A 165 33.96 -25.63 21.47
CA GLU A 165 35.27 -25.23 22.00
C GLU A 165 35.66 -23.79 21.63
N GLN A 166 36.44 -23.18 22.53
CA GLN A 166 36.86 -21.79 22.58
C GLN A 166 37.75 -21.36 21.41
N ARG A 167 37.50 -20.14 20.90
CA ARG A 167 38.35 -19.44 19.93
C ARG A 167 39.41 -18.62 20.67
N ALA A 168 40.68 -18.96 20.47
CA ALA A 168 41.82 -18.25 21.04
C ALA A 168 42.04 -16.87 20.39
N GLU A 169 42.28 -15.86 21.23
CA GLU A 169 42.73 -14.52 20.86
C GLU A 169 44.17 -14.54 20.32
N MET A 170 44.42 -13.89 19.19
CA MET A 170 45.77 -13.56 18.73
C MET A 170 46.03 -12.06 18.91
N ALA A 171 46.87 -11.72 19.88
CA ALA A 171 47.50 -10.41 19.99
C ALA A 171 48.61 -10.27 18.93
N SER A 172 48.66 -9.14 18.24
CA SER A 172 49.78 -8.79 17.34
C SER A 172 50.89 -8.07 18.11
N PRO A 173 52.18 -8.48 17.99
CA PRO A 173 53.28 -7.72 18.53
C PRO A 173 53.77 -6.64 17.56
N LEU A 174 54.03 -5.45 18.10
CA LEU A 174 54.64 -4.31 17.42
C LEU A 174 56.06 -4.64 16.92
N LEU A 175 56.34 -4.31 15.66
CA LEU A 175 57.67 -4.40 15.05
C LEU A 175 58.64 -3.38 15.66
N ARG A 176 59.84 -3.84 16.03
CA ARG A 176 61.04 -3.02 16.22
C ARG A 176 61.98 -3.19 15.04
N GLU A 177 62.51 -2.07 14.57
CA GLU A 177 63.49 -1.94 13.50
C GLU A 177 64.77 -2.71 13.79
N THR A 178 65.08 -3.73 12.99
CA THR A 178 66.45 -4.10 12.55
C THR A 178 66.34 -5.12 11.44
N GLY A 179 66.76 -4.78 10.22
CA GLY A 179 66.92 -5.79 9.16
C GLY A 179 66.86 -5.28 7.73
N LEU A 180 67.46 -4.13 7.39
CA LEU A 180 67.43 -3.60 6.02
C LEU A 180 68.02 -4.59 5.00
N GLU A 181 69.06 -5.35 5.38
CA GLU A 181 69.66 -6.39 4.53
C GLU A 181 68.78 -7.64 4.41
N GLU A 182 68.07 -8.05 5.46
CA GLU A 182 67.16 -9.20 5.39
C GLU A 182 65.88 -8.87 4.59
N SER A 183 65.38 -7.65 4.72
CA SER A 183 64.29 -7.13 3.88
C SER A 183 64.71 -7.02 2.41
N ARG A 184 65.94 -6.61 2.13
CA ARG A 184 66.50 -6.56 0.77
C ARG A 184 66.60 -7.94 0.13
N ASP A 185 67.11 -8.93 0.86
CA ASP A 185 67.25 -10.30 0.35
C ASP A 185 65.90 -11.02 0.20
N ARG A 186 64.89 -10.69 1.02
CA ARG A 186 63.52 -11.17 0.84
C ARG A 186 62.86 -10.50 -0.37
N LEU A 187 63.05 -9.20 -0.58
CA LEU A 187 62.57 -8.48 -1.76
C LEU A 187 63.18 -9.02 -3.05
N LEU A 188 64.50 -9.22 -3.11
CA LEU A 188 65.17 -9.77 -4.30
C LEU A 188 64.70 -11.19 -4.62
N ARG A 189 64.46 -12.03 -3.60
CA ARG A 189 63.89 -13.37 -3.80
C ARG A 189 62.46 -13.32 -4.30
N GLN A 190 61.62 -12.43 -3.77
CA GLN A 190 60.23 -12.31 -4.21
C GLN A 190 60.10 -11.72 -5.61
N VAL A 191 60.93 -10.73 -5.98
CA VAL A 191 60.98 -10.18 -7.35
C VAL A 191 61.46 -11.23 -8.35
N SER A 192 62.49 -12.03 -7.99
CA SER A 192 62.98 -13.12 -8.83
C SER A 192 61.91 -14.20 -9.04
N ARG A 193 61.16 -14.55 -7.98
CA ARG A 193 60.06 -15.52 -8.06
C ARG A 193 58.89 -14.99 -8.90
N ALA A 194 58.54 -13.72 -8.77
CA ALA A 194 57.52 -13.06 -9.57
C ALA A 194 57.89 -12.97 -11.05
N ALA A 195 59.17 -12.70 -11.37
CA ALA A 195 59.67 -12.74 -12.75
C ALA A 195 59.58 -14.14 -13.36
N SER A 196 59.99 -15.18 -12.63
CA SER A 196 59.92 -16.58 -13.11
C SER A 196 58.49 -17.13 -13.24
N GLN A 197 57.51 -16.52 -12.57
CA GLN A 197 56.09 -16.86 -12.66
C GLN A 197 55.33 -16.00 -13.68
N GLY A 198 56.03 -15.14 -14.43
CA GLY A 198 55.42 -14.27 -15.45
C GLY A 198 54.60 -13.10 -14.88
N LEU A 199 54.73 -12.81 -13.58
CA LEU A 199 53.99 -11.77 -12.86
C LEU A 199 54.61 -10.37 -13.01
N LEU A 200 55.71 -10.24 -13.76
CA LEU A 200 56.36 -8.97 -14.11
C LEU A 200 56.50 -8.85 -15.63
N ALA A 201 55.95 -7.78 -16.21
CA ALA A 201 56.07 -7.49 -17.64
C ALA A 201 57.09 -6.36 -17.90
N PRO A 202 58.14 -6.57 -18.71
CA PRO A 202 59.13 -5.53 -19.00
C PRO A 202 58.54 -4.44 -19.90
N LYS A 203 58.64 -3.18 -19.47
CA LYS A 203 58.11 -2.02 -20.22
C LYS A 203 59.02 -1.53 -21.36
N ARG A 204 60.06 -2.28 -21.71
CA ARG A 204 60.85 -2.10 -22.95
C ARG A 204 60.83 -3.39 -23.74
N THR A 205 60.27 -3.31 -24.95
CA THR A 205 60.26 -4.39 -25.93
C THR A 205 61.71 -4.71 -26.30
N LEU A 206 62.25 -5.81 -25.75
CA LEU A 206 63.45 -6.41 -26.31
C LEU A 206 63.08 -6.89 -27.71
N ARG A 207 63.72 -6.29 -28.72
CA ARG A 207 63.58 -6.69 -30.12
C ARG A 207 63.95 -8.17 -30.20
N GLN A 208 62.95 -9.01 -30.43
CA GLN A 208 63.11 -10.45 -30.51
C GLN A 208 64.07 -10.75 -31.68
N LEU A 209 65.27 -11.22 -31.34
CA LEU A 209 66.19 -11.84 -32.28
C LEU A 209 65.52 -13.15 -32.71
N VAL A 210 64.74 -13.09 -33.79
CA VAL A 210 64.35 -14.27 -34.55
C VAL A 210 65.64 -14.78 -35.20
N GLU A 211 66.18 -15.87 -34.65
CA GLU A 211 67.21 -16.67 -35.28
C GLU A 211 66.59 -17.32 -36.52
N LYS A 212 66.64 -16.57 -37.63
CA LYS A 212 66.24 -17.04 -38.96
C LYS A 212 67.39 -17.86 -39.51
N VAL A 213 67.14 -19.15 -39.67
CA VAL A 213 67.91 -20.06 -40.53
C VAL A 213 68.13 -19.37 -41.88
N ALA A 214 69.40 -19.37 -42.30
CA ALA A 214 69.89 -18.69 -43.48
C ALA A 214 69.34 -19.29 -44.78
N GLU A 215 68.89 -18.42 -45.68
CA GLU A 215 69.16 -18.53 -47.12
C GLU A 215 69.15 -17.11 -47.76
N PRO A 216 69.97 -16.83 -48.79
CA PRO A 216 70.50 -15.49 -49.03
C PRO A 216 69.88 -14.79 -50.24
N SER A 217 69.54 -13.51 -50.15
CA SER A 217 69.51 -12.61 -51.32
C SER A 217 69.59 -11.11 -50.96
N GLN A 218 70.78 -10.55 -51.20
CA GLN A 218 71.13 -9.25 -51.80
C GLN A 218 70.61 -7.88 -51.28
N PRO A 219 71.43 -6.80 -51.44
CA PRO A 219 71.37 -5.58 -50.65
C PRO A 219 70.81 -4.38 -51.42
N VAL A 220 70.19 -3.43 -50.70
CA VAL A 220 69.90 -2.08 -51.22
C VAL A 220 70.43 -1.00 -50.24
N PRO A 221 71.03 0.11 -50.72
CA PRO A 221 71.87 1.04 -49.94
C PRO A 221 71.09 2.21 -49.28
N PRO A 222 71.76 3.12 -48.52
CA PRO A 222 71.18 3.85 -47.39
C PRO A 222 70.89 5.36 -47.63
N GLU A 223 70.34 5.96 -46.56
CA GLU A 223 70.35 7.39 -46.14
C GLU A 223 69.31 8.38 -46.73
N PRO A 224 69.00 9.54 -46.07
CA PRO A 224 69.66 10.15 -44.89
C PRO A 224 68.74 10.63 -43.74
N ALA A 225 69.42 10.95 -42.64
CA ALA A 225 68.92 11.55 -41.42
C ALA A 225 68.42 13.00 -41.60
N LEU A 226 67.37 13.36 -40.85
CA LEU A 226 66.99 14.74 -40.54
C LEU A 226 66.73 14.88 -39.03
N GLN A 227 67.74 15.45 -38.38
CA GLN A 227 67.72 16.51 -37.36
C GLN A 227 66.52 16.57 -36.40
N ALA A 228 66.86 16.39 -35.12
CA ALA A 228 66.04 16.76 -33.97
C ALA A 228 65.98 18.30 -33.79
N PRO A 229 64.82 18.85 -33.41
CA PRO A 229 64.73 20.11 -32.70
C PRO A 229 64.42 19.90 -31.22
N GLU A 230 65.36 20.38 -30.41
CA GLU A 230 65.27 21.04 -29.11
C GLU A 230 64.08 20.80 -28.17
N GLU A 231 64.48 20.36 -26.98
CA GLU A 231 63.76 20.29 -25.72
C GLU A 231 63.11 21.62 -25.33
N ARG A 232 61.82 21.57 -25.01
CA ARG A 232 61.22 22.48 -24.03
C ARG A 232 60.86 21.68 -22.78
N ASP A 233 61.48 22.15 -21.72
CA ASP A 233 61.34 21.75 -20.33
C ASP A 233 59.86 21.69 -19.92
N SER A 234 59.44 20.52 -19.46
CA SER A 234 58.30 20.38 -18.55
C SER A 234 58.63 19.27 -17.57
N THR A 235 59.07 19.72 -16.40
CA THR A 235 59.15 18.96 -15.15
C THR A 235 57.88 18.14 -14.95
N LEU A 236 57.98 16.81 -15.10
CA LEU A 236 56.96 15.86 -14.66
C LEU A 236 57.12 15.63 -13.15
N PRO A 237 56.08 15.90 -12.33
CA PRO A 237 56.03 15.38 -10.98
C PRO A 237 55.81 13.85 -11.05
N PHE A 238 56.59 13.12 -10.28
CA PHE A 238 56.43 11.68 -10.07
C PHE A 238 55.08 11.39 -9.38
N ASN A 239 54.06 11.03 -10.16
CA ASN A 239 52.87 10.34 -9.65
C ASN A 239 52.93 8.89 -10.13
N LEU A 240 53.66 8.07 -9.38
CA LEU A 240 53.77 6.63 -9.59
C LEU A 240 52.54 5.96 -8.95
N ASN A 241 51.48 5.75 -9.73
CA ASN A 241 50.32 4.95 -9.29
C ASN A 241 50.72 3.46 -9.31
N ILE A 242 51.38 3.00 -8.25
CA ILE A 242 51.60 1.57 -8.00
C ILE A 242 50.34 1.04 -7.32
N ASN A 243 49.67 0.07 -7.96
CA ASN A 243 48.69 -0.78 -7.30
C ASN A 243 49.40 -2.07 -6.87
N VAL A 244 49.45 -2.31 -5.55
CA VAL A 244 50.03 -3.53 -4.97
C VAL A 244 48.89 -4.40 -4.49
N GLN A 245 48.62 -5.49 -5.21
CA GLN A 245 47.69 -6.54 -4.79
C GLN A 245 48.49 -7.75 -4.29
N THR A 246 48.12 -8.30 -3.13
CA THR A 246 48.70 -9.57 -2.69
C THR A 246 48.02 -10.73 -3.41
N ALA A 247 48.66 -11.89 -3.48
CA ALA A 247 48.03 -13.09 -4.03
C ALA A 247 46.75 -13.48 -3.28
N VAL A 248 46.66 -13.12 -1.99
CA VAL A 248 45.46 -13.32 -1.17
C VAL A 248 44.35 -12.33 -1.55
N ASP A 249 44.67 -11.07 -1.86
CA ASP A 249 43.67 -10.09 -2.30
C ASP A 249 43.10 -10.44 -3.69
N ARG A 250 43.95 -10.92 -4.60
CA ARG A 250 43.50 -11.42 -5.91
C ARG A 250 42.64 -12.67 -5.75
N ASP A 251 43.06 -13.62 -4.92
CA ASP A 251 42.36 -14.90 -4.75
C ASP A 251 41.08 -14.72 -3.90
N PHE A 252 41.02 -13.72 -3.01
CA PHE A 252 39.82 -13.35 -2.25
C PHE A 252 38.80 -12.59 -3.12
N LEU A 253 39.23 -11.67 -3.98
CA LEU A 253 38.36 -11.03 -4.97
C LEU A 253 37.88 -12.02 -6.02
N SER A 254 38.74 -12.91 -6.51
CA SER A 254 38.32 -13.96 -7.45
C SER A 254 37.53 -15.08 -6.78
N ALA A 255 37.65 -15.32 -5.47
CA ALA A 255 36.76 -16.20 -4.71
C ALA A 255 35.42 -15.54 -4.34
N LEU A 256 35.39 -14.22 -4.16
CA LEU A 256 34.15 -13.43 -4.08
C LEU A 256 33.44 -13.42 -5.45
N GLU A 257 34.18 -13.24 -6.54
CA GLU A 257 33.65 -13.35 -7.91
C GLU A 257 33.26 -14.81 -8.26
N ALA A 258 33.99 -15.82 -7.79
CA ALA A 258 33.64 -17.23 -8.02
C ALA A 258 32.49 -17.73 -7.12
N GLY A 259 32.34 -17.17 -5.92
CA GLY A 259 31.20 -17.40 -5.03
C GLY A 259 29.93 -16.73 -5.53
N ASP A 260 30.06 -15.56 -6.18
CA ASP A 260 28.96 -14.85 -6.82
C ASP A 260 28.64 -15.40 -8.22
N GLN A 261 29.55 -16.14 -8.87
CA GLN A 261 29.27 -16.86 -10.14
C GLN A 261 28.27 -18.01 -10.02
N THR A 262 27.85 -18.38 -8.81
CA THR A 262 26.72 -19.31 -8.61
C THR A 262 25.36 -18.58 -8.63
N ARG A 263 25.36 -17.24 -8.64
CA ARG A 263 24.26 -16.44 -9.19
C ARG A 263 24.68 -16.10 -10.61
N LEU A 264 23.89 -16.51 -11.60
CA LEU A 264 24.11 -16.14 -12.99
C LEU A 264 24.32 -14.63 -13.08
N ALA A 265 25.56 -14.18 -13.29
CA ALA A 265 25.83 -12.90 -13.91
C ALA A 265 25.27 -13.01 -15.33
N SER A 266 23.99 -12.67 -15.47
CA SER A 266 23.28 -12.52 -16.73
C SER A 266 24.07 -11.53 -17.56
N ARG A 267 24.85 -12.03 -18.52
CA ARG A 267 25.33 -11.16 -19.60
C ARG A 267 24.10 -10.53 -20.24
N CYS A 268 24.06 -9.20 -20.28
CA CYS A 268 22.99 -8.50 -20.95
C CYS A 268 22.96 -8.90 -22.43
N LEU A 269 21.77 -9.17 -22.95
CA LEU A 269 21.56 -9.52 -24.34
C LEU A 269 21.96 -8.36 -25.24
N ASP A 270 22.51 -8.68 -26.41
CA ASP A 270 22.87 -7.68 -27.41
C ASP A 270 21.60 -7.00 -27.93
N ALA A 271 21.64 -5.66 -28.02
CA ALA A 271 20.54 -4.84 -28.50
C ALA A 271 20.07 -5.25 -29.90
N GLU A 272 20.96 -5.77 -30.77
CA GLU A 272 20.59 -6.24 -32.11
C GLU A 272 19.43 -7.28 -32.09
N PHE A 273 19.38 -8.12 -31.04
CA PHE A 273 18.39 -9.19 -30.92
C PHE A 273 17.10 -8.79 -30.22
N ILE A 274 17.04 -7.61 -29.61
CA ILE A 274 15.91 -7.18 -28.77
C ILE A 274 15.42 -5.75 -29.04
N ASP A 275 16.02 -5.04 -29.99
CA ASP A 275 15.61 -3.69 -30.40
C ASP A 275 14.47 -3.69 -31.43
N VAL A 276 13.30 -4.16 -30.98
CA VAL A 276 12.09 -4.29 -31.79
C VAL A 276 11.70 -2.96 -32.46
N ALA A 277 11.97 -1.82 -31.83
CA ALA A 277 11.60 -0.51 -32.34
C ALA A 277 12.21 -0.21 -33.73
N ASN A 278 13.38 -0.77 -34.02
CA ASN A 278 14.15 -0.50 -35.24
C ASN A 278 14.07 -1.63 -36.29
N TRP A 279 13.18 -2.61 -36.11
CA TRP A 279 13.05 -3.76 -37.03
C TRP A 279 12.11 -3.55 -38.22
N GLY A 280 11.34 -2.46 -38.21
CA GLY A 280 10.45 -2.10 -39.30
C GLY A 280 10.55 -0.62 -39.66
N SER A 281 9.87 -0.23 -40.73
CA SER A 281 9.72 1.16 -41.14
C SER A 281 8.28 1.66 -40.97
N SER A 282 8.04 2.92 -41.33
CA SER A 282 6.70 3.51 -41.43
C SER A 282 5.94 3.10 -42.69
N GLU A 283 6.53 2.30 -43.59
CA GLU A 283 5.86 1.82 -44.79
C GLU A 283 4.76 0.80 -44.44
N PRO A 284 3.76 0.61 -45.32
CA PRO A 284 2.73 -0.38 -45.09
C PRO A 284 3.27 -1.81 -44.95
N PHE A 285 2.60 -2.62 -44.14
CA PHE A 285 2.97 -4.01 -43.86
C PHE A 285 3.23 -4.85 -45.12
N TRP A 286 2.36 -4.72 -46.14
CA TRP A 286 2.45 -5.50 -47.37
C TRP A 286 3.70 -5.18 -48.22
N GLU A 287 4.23 -3.97 -48.14
CA GLU A 287 5.44 -3.56 -48.88
C GLU A 287 6.71 -4.14 -48.25
N GLN A 288 6.75 -4.20 -46.93
CA GLN A 288 7.92 -4.71 -46.18
C GLN A 288 8.01 -6.25 -46.21
N ILE A 289 6.87 -6.95 -46.21
CA ILE A 289 6.84 -8.41 -46.11
C ILE A 289 7.19 -9.14 -47.41
N GLY A 290 6.79 -8.59 -48.57
CA GLY A 290 6.95 -9.23 -49.87
C GLY A 290 8.40 -9.62 -50.20
N PRO A 291 9.37 -8.68 -50.09
CA PRO A 291 10.78 -8.97 -50.35
C PRO A 291 11.39 -10.02 -49.42
N LEU A 292 10.97 -10.06 -48.15
CA LEU A 292 11.49 -11.02 -47.17
C LEU A 292 10.95 -12.43 -47.42
N ARG A 293 9.65 -12.57 -47.75
CA ARG A 293 9.05 -13.88 -48.09
C ARG A 293 9.66 -14.47 -49.35
N GLY A 294 9.95 -13.65 -50.35
CA GLY A 294 10.58 -14.10 -51.61
C GLY A 294 12.03 -14.57 -51.47
N ARG A 295 12.69 -14.28 -50.34
CA ARG A 295 14.10 -14.64 -50.08
C ARG A 295 14.27 -15.69 -48.97
N MET A 296 13.19 -16.28 -48.47
CA MET A 296 13.24 -17.28 -47.40
C MET A 296 13.99 -18.56 -47.80
N THR A 297 13.96 -18.89 -49.08
CA THR A 297 14.70 -20.01 -49.66
C THR A 297 15.76 -19.49 -50.62
N SER A 298 16.95 -20.09 -50.54
CA SER A 298 18.02 -19.89 -51.51
C SER A 298 17.78 -20.72 -52.77
N GLU A 299 18.60 -20.49 -53.80
CA GLU A 299 18.56 -21.20 -55.09
C GLU A 299 18.69 -22.73 -55.03
N PHE A 300 19.10 -23.28 -53.88
CA PHE A 300 19.23 -24.72 -53.63
C PHE A 300 18.20 -25.27 -52.64
N ASP A 301 17.06 -24.59 -52.48
CA ASP A 301 15.98 -24.97 -51.55
C ASP A 301 16.43 -25.09 -50.08
N ARG A 302 17.49 -24.34 -49.73
CA ARG A 302 17.95 -24.20 -48.35
C ARG A 302 17.39 -22.93 -47.74
N ILE A 303 16.94 -23.04 -46.49
CA ILE A 303 16.44 -21.92 -45.70
C ILE A 303 17.56 -20.89 -45.54
N ASP A 304 17.29 -19.63 -45.91
CA ASP A 304 18.18 -18.51 -45.59
C ASP A 304 17.87 -18.00 -44.18
N GLU A 305 18.71 -18.36 -43.22
CA GLU A 305 18.55 -18.01 -41.81
C GLU A 305 18.50 -16.49 -41.58
N GLN A 306 19.19 -15.69 -42.41
CA GLN A 306 19.16 -14.24 -42.28
C GLN A 306 17.81 -13.66 -42.71
N SER A 307 17.27 -14.08 -43.85
CA SER A 307 15.94 -13.65 -44.31
C SER A 307 14.84 -14.14 -43.39
N VAL A 308 14.92 -15.37 -42.88
CA VAL A 308 13.99 -15.90 -41.85
C VAL A 308 14.05 -15.08 -40.57
N GLY A 309 15.27 -14.77 -40.08
CA GLY A 309 15.45 -13.95 -38.89
C GLY A 309 14.84 -12.55 -39.04
N LYS A 310 15.09 -11.88 -40.18
CA LYS A 310 14.51 -10.56 -40.49
C LYS A 310 12.99 -10.61 -40.64
N LEU A 311 12.45 -11.67 -41.22
CA LEU A 311 11.01 -11.86 -41.33
C LEU A 311 10.36 -12.06 -39.95
N ALA A 312 10.98 -12.83 -39.07
CA ALA A 312 10.53 -12.97 -37.68
C ALA A 312 10.56 -11.62 -36.94
N GLN A 313 11.65 -10.86 -37.08
CA GLN A 313 11.77 -9.50 -36.54
C GLN A 313 10.65 -8.58 -37.05
N LEU A 314 10.33 -8.61 -38.35
CA LEU A 314 9.26 -7.80 -38.93
C LEU A 314 7.88 -8.18 -38.38
N TYR A 315 7.58 -9.47 -38.22
CA TYR A 315 6.34 -9.91 -37.58
C TYR A 315 6.24 -9.42 -36.13
N LEU A 316 7.34 -9.50 -35.36
CA LEU A 316 7.39 -8.96 -34.00
C LEU A 316 7.20 -7.44 -33.95
N TYR A 317 7.78 -6.70 -34.89
CA TYR A 317 7.58 -5.25 -35.01
C TYR A 317 6.10 -4.90 -35.18
N PHE A 318 5.33 -5.68 -35.95
CA PHE A 318 3.89 -5.47 -36.14
C PHE A 318 3.01 -6.11 -35.06
N GLY A 319 3.59 -6.80 -34.07
CA GLY A 319 2.85 -7.45 -32.98
C GLY A 319 2.26 -8.83 -33.34
N PHE A 320 2.69 -9.44 -34.43
CA PHE A 320 2.25 -10.76 -34.88
C PHE A 320 3.09 -11.88 -34.24
N GLY A 321 2.78 -12.22 -32.99
CA GLY A 321 3.56 -13.17 -32.19
C GLY A 321 3.50 -14.60 -32.72
N VAL A 322 2.31 -15.11 -33.04
CA VAL A 322 2.15 -16.48 -33.56
C VAL A 322 2.91 -16.67 -34.87
N GLU A 323 2.81 -15.71 -35.79
CA GLU A 323 3.51 -15.70 -37.07
C GLU A 323 5.02 -15.62 -36.87
N ALA A 324 5.49 -14.72 -36.00
CA ALA A 324 6.90 -14.62 -35.66
C ALA A 324 7.45 -15.94 -35.10
N ARG A 325 6.70 -16.62 -34.23
CA ARG A 325 7.08 -17.92 -33.65
C ARG A 325 7.15 -19.01 -34.72
N ASN A 326 6.19 -19.04 -35.63
CA ASN A 326 6.18 -19.98 -36.75
C ASN A 326 7.39 -19.78 -37.66
N ILE A 327 7.75 -18.54 -37.98
CA ILE A 327 8.96 -18.24 -38.77
C ILE A 327 10.23 -18.56 -37.99
N ALA A 328 10.30 -18.20 -36.70
CA ALA A 328 11.45 -18.49 -35.84
C ALA A 328 11.68 -20.01 -35.67
N SER A 329 10.64 -20.84 -35.83
CA SER A 329 10.77 -22.30 -35.78
C SER A 329 11.70 -22.88 -36.87
N LEU A 330 11.84 -22.17 -37.99
CA LEU A 330 12.70 -22.53 -39.12
C LEU A 330 14.19 -22.23 -38.89
N LEU A 331 14.52 -21.49 -37.83
CA LEU A 331 15.91 -21.26 -37.44
C LEU A 331 16.52 -22.53 -36.79
N PRO A 332 17.86 -22.69 -36.84
CA PRO A 332 18.53 -23.84 -36.26
C PRO A 332 18.19 -24.04 -34.78
N ASP A 333 18.01 -25.30 -34.39
CA ASP A 333 17.78 -25.67 -33.01
C ASP A 333 18.97 -25.27 -32.13
N GLY A 334 18.66 -24.73 -30.95
CA GLY A 334 19.68 -24.21 -30.02
C GLY A 334 20.18 -22.80 -30.32
N SER A 335 19.85 -22.21 -31.48
CA SER A 335 20.24 -20.82 -31.80
C SER A 335 19.67 -19.81 -30.81
N GLU A 336 20.47 -18.82 -30.44
CA GLU A 336 20.07 -17.76 -29.51
C GLU A 336 18.92 -16.93 -30.09
N ARG A 337 18.96 -16.61 -31.39
CA ARG A 337 17.89 -15.93 -32.13
C ARG A 337 16.54 -16.64 -31.99
N LYS A 338 16.50 -17.97 -32.17
CA LYS A 338 15.27 -18.76 -32.02
C LYS A 338 14.67 -18.64 -30.62
N LYS A 339 15.52 -18.72 -29.59
CA LYS A 339 15.10 -18.59 -28.18
C LYS A 339 14.56 -17.18 -27.89
N ILE A 340 15.26 -16.13 -28.30
CA ILE A 340 14.86 -14.74 -28.07
C ILE A 340 13.57 -14.41 -28.83
N TYR A 341 13.49 -14.72 -30.12
CA TYR A 341 12.32 -14.38 -30.95
C TYR A 341 11.07 -15.14 -30.52
N THR A 342 11.23 -16.40 -30.07
CA THR A 342 10.13 -17.17 -29.49
C THR A 342 9.63 -16.54 -28.19
N ALA A 343 10.53 -16.06 -27.33
CA ALA A 343 10.18 -15.37 -26.09
C ALA A 343 9.47 -14.03 -26.35
N LEU A 344 9.99 -13.21 -27.28
CA LEU A 344 9.33 -11.97 -27.69
C LEU A 344 7.94 -12.25 -28.29
N ALA A 345 7.82 -13.27 -29.14
CA ALA A 345 6.54 -13.70 -29.70
C ALA A 345 5.52 -14.12 -28.63
N GLN A 346 5.97 -14.81 -27.58
CA GLN A 346 5.10 -15.18 -26.45
C GLN A 346 4.63 -13.93 -25.68
N ILE A 347 5.51 -12.94 -25.48
CA ILE A 347 5.12 -11.66 -24.85
C ILE A 347 4.06 -10.95 -25.68
N MET A 348 4.19 -10.92 -27.01
CA MET A 348 3.23 -10.25 -27.88
C MET A 348 1.84 -10.88 -27.78
N ASP A 349 1.72 -12.20 -27.79
CA ASP A 349 0.39 -12.85 -27.79
C ASP A 349 -0.19 -13.01 -26.38
N ASN A 350 0.65 -13.40 -25.41
CA ASN A 350 0.20 -13.82 -24.08
C ASN A 350 0.47 -12.75 -22.99
N GLY A 351 1.14 -11.66 -23.33
CA GLY A 351 1.56 -10.63 -22.38
C GLY A 351 2.71 -11.02 -21.45
N SER A 352 3.19 -12.26 -21.51
CA SER A 352 4.32 -12.76 -20.71
C SER A 352 5.01 -13.97 -21.37
N ALA A 353 6.23 -14.27 -20.94
CA ALA A 353 7.05 -15.37 -21.42
C ALA A 353 7.92 -15.94 -20.29
N GLY A 354 7.30 -16.73 -19.42
CA GLY A 354 7.94 -17.34 -18.25
C GLY A 354 9.07 -18.31 -18.61
N GLY A 355 10.12 -18.33 -17.79
CA GLY A 355 11.24 -19.27 -17.93
C GLY A 355 12.12 -19.06 -19.17
N THR A 356 12.02 -17.90 -19.82
CA THR A 356 12.78 -17.59 -21.04
C THR A 356 14.09 -16.88 -20.78
N VAL A 357 14.92 -16.78 -21.83
CA VAL A 357 16.20 -16.05 -21.81
C VAL A 357 16.06 -14.56 -21.45
N LEU A 358 14.85 -13.99 -21.60
CA LEU A 358 14.56 -12.59 -21.29
C LEU A 358 14.38 -12.34 -19.78
N ALA A 359 14.05 -13.36 -18.97
CA ALA A 359 13.64 -13.17 -17.58
C ALA A 359 14.76 -12.65 -16.64
N GLY A 360 16.02 -12.87 -17.00
CA GLY A 360 17.19 -12.44 -16.22
C GLY A 360 17.86 -11.18 -16.78
N GLN A 361 17.07 -10.17 -17.20
CA GLN A 361 17.59 -8.95 -17.85
C GLN A 361 17.07 -7.68 -17.16
N LEU A 362 16.48 -7.77 -15.96
CA LEU A 362 15.81 -6.67 -15.26
C LEU A 362 16.76 -5.53 -14.85
N ASP A 363 18.01 -5.85 -14.58
CA ASP A 363 19.10 -4.94 -14.18
C ASP A 363 19.86 -4.35 -15.38
N CYS A 364 19.70 -4.94 -16.57
CA CYS A 364 20.35 -4.50 -17.79
C CYS A 364 19.87 -3.13 -18.30
N ASP A 365 20.63 -2.57 -19.25
CA ASP A 365 20.24 -1.35 -19.95
C ASP A 365 19.09 -1.58 -20.95
N ALA A 366 18.62 -0.49 -21.58
CA ALA A 366 17.57 -0.56 -22.58
C ALA A 366 18.07 -1.28 -23.85
N PRO A 367 17.27 -2.14 -24.51
CA PRO A 367 15.87 -2.46 -24.19
C PRO A 367 15.67 -3.70 -23.30
N GLY A 368 16.75 -4.34 -22.82
CA GLY A 368 16.73 -5.61 -22.08
C GLY A 368 15.83 -5.58 -20.86
N ALA A 369 15.93 -4.55 -20.01
CA ALA A 369 15.12 -4.42 -18.80
C ALA A 369 13.60 -4.39 -19.07
N MET A 370 13.16 -3.75 -20.17
CA MET A 370 11.75 -3.69 -20.52
C MET A 370 11.22 -5.06 -20.93
N TRP A 371 11.94 -5.76 -21.82
CA TRP A 371 11.54 -7.10 -22.24
C TRP A 371 11.59 -8.10 -21.09
N SER A 372 12.52 -7.92 -20.16
CA SER A 372 12.56 -8.70 -18.92
C SER A 372 11.33 -8.46 -18.06
N ALA A 373 11.00 -7.19 -17.82
CA ALA A 373 9.79 -6.84 -17.09
C ALA A 373 8.53 -7.35 -17.80
N LEU A 374 8.54 -7.41 -19.13
CA LEU A 374 7.47 -7.97 -19.92
C LEU A 374 7.38 -9.51 -19.85
N ALA A 375 8.51 -10.20 -19.73
CA ALA A 375 8.60 -11.66 -19.70
C ALA A 375 8.01 -12.29 -18.43
N HIS A 376 8.15 -11.62 -17.28
CA HIS A 376 7.56 -12.08 -16.03
C HIS A 376 6.05 -11.93 -16.04
N GLU A 377 5.29 -12.86 -15.47
CA GLU A 377 3.86 -12.65 -15.21
C GLU A 377 3.68 -11.67 -14.04
N LYS A 378 4.46 -11.88 -12.97
CA LYS A 378 4.60 -11.00 -11.81
C LYS A 378 6.08 -10.69 -11.59
N LEU A 379 6.42 -9.42 -11.41
CA LEU A 379 7.80 -9.02 -11.14
C LEU A 379 8.25 -9.55 -9.78
N PRO A 380 9.49 -10.07 -9.66
CA PRO A 380 10.03 -10.49 -8.36
C PRO A 380 10.20 -9.28 -7.44
N ALA A 381 9.73 -9.40 -6.18
CA ALA A 381 9.75 -8.29 -5.22
C ALA A 381 11.17 -7.79 -4.86
N ASP A 382 12.16 -8.70 -4.84
CA ASP A 382 13.55 -8.40 -4.44
C ASP A 382 14.50 -8.20 -5.63
N ALA A 383 13.98 -8.14 -6.86
CA ALA A 383 14.84 -7.96 -8.04
C ALA A 383 15.34 -6.52 -8.16
N GLN A 384 16.61 -6.35 -8.52
CA GLN A 384 17.10 -5.06 -8.97
C GLN A 384 16.53 -4.76 -10.35
N VAL A 385 15.77 -3.67 -10.46
CA VAL A 385 15.09 -3.26 -11.70
C VAL A 385 15.67 -1.93 -12.18
N ASN A 386 16.11 -1.88 -13.43
CA ASN A 386 16.54 -0.64 -14.07
C ASN A 386 15.32 0.13 -14.60
N HIS A 387 14.64 0.87 -13.72
CA HIS A 387 13.42 1.63 -14.04
C HIS A 387 13.61 2.62 -15.20
N ASN A 388 14.77 3.29 -15.26
CA ASN A 388 15.08 4.25 -16.33
C ASN A 388 15.23 3.56 -17.69
N ALA A 389 15.83 2.37 -17.75
CA ALA A 389 15.91 1.59 -18.98
C ALA A 389 14.52 1.17 -19.47
N ILE A 390 13.63 0.73 -18.58
CA ILE A 390 12.26 0.34 -18.92
C ILE A 390 11.51 1.50 -19.60
N VAL A 391 11.47 2.67 -18.95
CA VAL A 391 10.71 3.83 -19.46
C VAL A 391 11.31 4.35 -20.78
N ARG A 392 12.65 4.36 -20.91
CA ARG A 392 13.34 4.76 -22.16
C ARG A 392 13.01 3.82 -23.31
N ALA A 393 13.13 2.51 -23.10
CA ALA A 393 12.85 1.50 -24.11
C ALA A 393 11.38 1.57 -24.57
N PHE A 394 10.45 1.70 -23.62
CA PHE A 394 9.02 1.81 -23.93
C PHE A 394 8.70 3.09 -24.73
N SER A 395 9.34 4.21 -24.40
CA SER A 395 9.15 5.48 -25.12
C SER A 395 9.57 5.39 -26.59
N GLY A 396 10.55 4.53 -26.90
CA GLY A 396 11.04 4.29 -28.26
C GLY A 396 10.14 3.38 -29.10
N LEU A 397 9.14 2.72 -28.50
CA LEU A 397 8.27 1.79 -29.23
C LEU A 397 7.31 2.52 -30.19
N PRO A 398 7.02 1.92 -31.37
CA PRO A 398 5.96 2.36 -32.26
C PRO A 398 4.59 2.48 -31.56
N PRO A 399 3.69 3.37 -32.03
CA PRO A 399 2.40 3.61 -31.38
C PRO A 399 1.53 2.35 -31.18
N HIS A 400 1.49 1.43 -32.14
CA HIS A 400 0.71 0.20 -32.04
C HIS A 400 1.25 -0.75 -30.96
N LEU A 401 2.57 -0.85 -30.81
CA LEU A 401 3.19 -1.65 -29.73
C LEU A 401 3.03 -0.98 -28.37
N ARG A 402 3.09 0.35 -28.29
CA ARG A 402 2.78 1.08 -27.04
C ARG A 402 1.34 0.83 -26.62
N LYS A 403 0.38 0.94 -27.55
CA LYS A 403 -1.04 0.66 -27.31
C LYS A 403 -1.28 -0.75 -26.75
N HIS A 404 -0.56 -1.74 -27.28
CA HIS A 404 -0.70 -3.15 -26.89
C HIS A 404 0.01 -3.49 -25.58
N LEU A 405 1.30 -3.17 -25.48
CA LEU A 405 2.17 -3.57 -24.35
C LEU A 405 2.10 -2.62 -23.15
N GLY A 406 1.67 -1.38 -23.36
CA GLY A 406 1.62 -0.34 -22.33
C GLY A 406 0.75 -0.70 -21.13
N PRO A 407 -0.52 -1.11 -21.32
CA PRO A 407 -1.38 -1.57 -20.22
C PRO A 407 -0.75 -2.72 -19.43
N ILE A 408 -0.19 -3.72 -20.12
CA ILE A 408 0.43 -4.89 -19.51
C ILE A 408 1.64 -4.50 -18.64
N LEU A 409 2.54 -3.69 -19.19
CA LEU A 409 3.74 -3.22 -18.49
C LEU A 409 3.37 -2.34 -17.29
N SER A 410 2.42 -1.42 -17.46
CA SER A 410 1.98 -0.51 -16.40
C SER A 410 1.29 -1.26 -15.24
N ALA A 411 0.42 -2.23 -15.54
CA ALA A 411 -0.22 -3.07 -14.52
C ALA A 411 0.80 -3.89 -13.71
N ARG A 412 1.81 -4.42 -14.40
CA ARG A 412 2.86 -5.22 -13.75
C ARG A 412 3.77 -4.38 -12.87
N LEU A 413 4.18 -3.21 -13.34
CA LEU A 413 4.93 -2.24 -12.52
C LEU A 413 4.10 -1.81 -11.30
N LEU A 414 2.80 -1.56 -11.46
CA LEU A 414 1.92 -1.15 -10.38
C LEU A 414 1.77 -2.25 -9.31
N SER A 415 1.51 -3.49 -9.72
CA SER A 415 1.40 -4.64 -8.80
C SER A 415 2.71 -4.97 -8.07
N ALA A 416 3.86 -4.58 -8.63
CA ALA A 416 5.17 -4.71 -8.00
C ALA A 416 5.54 -3.53 -7.07
N GLY A 417 4.65 -2.55 -6.88
CA GLY A 417 4.90 -1.36 -6.07
C GLY A 417 5.70 -0.26 -6.77
N HIS A 418 5.93 -0.38 -8.09
CA HIS A 418 6.60 0.63 -8.92
C HIS A 418 5.58 1.62 -9.52
N ALA A 419 4.77 2.25 -8.66
CA ALA A 419 3.69 3.15 -9.06
C ALA A 419 4.16 4.38 -9.86
N ARG A 420 5.37 4.90 -9.57
CA ARG A 420 5.95 6.05 -10.30
C ARG A 420 6.24 5.70 -11.75
N GLU A 421 6.80 4.52 -11.99
CA GLU A 421 7.14 4.03 -13.31
C GLU A 421 5.88 3.65 -14.09
N SER A 422 4.91 2.99 -13.45
CA SER A 422 3.60 2.74 -14.02
C SER A 422 2.92 4.04 -14.50
N SER A 423 2.88 5.06 -13.65
CA SER A 423 2.38 6.40 -14.00
C SER A 423 3.18 7.05 -15.14
N ALA A 424 4.49 6.84 -15.24
CA ALA A 424 5.29 7.34 -16.36
C ALA A 424 4.90 6.68 -17.69
N ILE A 425 4.67 5.36 -17.71
CA ILE A 425 4.20 4.61 -18.88
C ILE A 425 2.80 5.09 -19.29
N LEU A 426 1.87 5.23 -18.35
CA LEU A 426 0.52 5.72 -18.62
C LEU A 426 0.52 7.14 -19.20
N ARG A 427 1.37 8.05 -18.69
CA ARG A 427 1.55 9.39 -19.28
C ARG A 427 2.13 9.37 -20.69
N ILE A 428 2.89 8.34 -21.07
CA ILE A 428 3.39 8.19 -22.45
C ILE A 428 2.26 7.77 -23.39
N LEU A 429 1.33 6.94 -22.91
CA LEU A 429 0.12 6.56 -23.64
C LEU A 429 -0.85 7.73 -23.78
N ASP A 430 -1.05 8.49 -22.71
CA ASP A 430 -1.99 9.63 -22.70
C ASP A 430 -1.65 10.75 -23.70
N ARG A 431 -0.38 10.86 -24.11
CA ARG A 431 0.06 11.86 -25.11
C ARG A 431 -0.51 11.65 -26.51
N VAL A 432 -0.99 10.44 -26.83
CA VAL A 432 -1.56 10.12 -28.14
C VAL A 432 -2.90 9.44 -27.88
N ASP A 433 -4.00 10.16 -28.14
CA ASP A 433 -5.38 9.73 -27.83
C ASP A 433 -5.68 8.30 -28.27
N GLU A 434 -5.18 7.87 -29.44
CA GLU A 434 -5.41 6.53 -30.00
C GLU A 434 -4.74 5.38 -29.22
N THR A 435 -3.77 5.69 -28.33
CA THR A 435 -3.03 4.71 -27.55
C THR A 435 -3.60 4.47 -26.15
N MET A 436 -4.50 5.33 -25.66
CA MET A 436 -5.22 5.12 -24.40
C MET A 436 -6.42 4.18 -24.58
N THR A 437 -6.17 2.89 -24.35
CA THR A 437 -7.20 1.83 -24.40
C THR A 437 -7.97 1.71 -23.10
N SER A 438 -9.09 0.98 -23.11
CA SER A 438 -9.83 0.61 -21.89
C SER A 438 -8.95 -0.15 -20.89
N ALA A 439 -8.02 -0.98 -21.37
CA ALA A 439 -7.03 -1.66 -20.53
C ALA A 439 -6.07 -0.66 -19.86
N ALA A 440 -5.60 0.37 -20.58
CA ALA A 440 -4.78 1.43 -19.97
C ALA A 440 -5.57 2.19 -18.89
N LYS A 441 -6.84 2.53 -19.17
CA LYS A 441 -7.72 3.22 -18.22
C LYS A 441 -8.03 2.38 -16.98
N MET A 442 -8.12 1.06 -17.10
CA MET A 442 -8.21 0.17 -15.95
C MET A 442 -7.01 0.35 -15.02
N VAL A 443 -5.78 0.38 -15.57
CA VAL A 443 -4.58 0.58 -14.75
C VAL A 443 -4.53 1.98 -14.14
N VAL A 444 -5.05 3.00 -14.83
CA VAL A 444 -5.24 4.35 -14.25
C VAL A 444 -6.14 4.28 -13.01
N ALA A 445 -7.27 3.58 -13.10
CA ALA A 445 -8.18 3.40 -11.97
C ALA A 445 -7.50 2.65 -10.81
N ASP A 446 -6.77 1.56 -11.09
CA ASP A 446 -6.04 0.82 -10.06
C ASP A 446 -4.98 1.70 -9.35
N LEU A 447 -4.28 2.55 -10.11
CA LEU A 447 -3.31 3.50 -9.56
C LEU A 447 -3.99 4.54 -8.66
N GLN A 448 -5.14 5.06 -9.06
CA GLN A 448 -5.94 6.01 -8.27
C GLN A 448 -6.45 5.37 -6.97
N ILE A 449 -6.92 4.12 -7.02
CA ILE A 449 -7.33 3.35 -5.83
C ILE A 449 -6.14 3.21 -4.87
N GLN A 450 -4.96 2.85 -5.36
CA GLN A 450 -3.75 2.73 -4.52
C GLN A 450 -3.33 4.08 -3.89
N ASN A 451 -3.54 5.19 -4.59
CA ASN A 451 -3.26 6.53 -4.08
C ASN A 451 -4.35 7.06 -3.12
N GLY A 452 -5.46 6.34 -2.96
CA GLY A 452 -6.63 6.79 -2.19
C GLY A 452 -7.53 7.80 -2.92
N GLU A 453 -7.32 8.01 -4.22
CA GLU A 453 -8.09 8.91 -5.09
C GLU A 453 -9.35 8.20 -5.62
N ARG A 454 -10.21 7.72 -4.70
CA ARG A 454 -11.32 6.80 -5.03
C ARG A 454 -12.37 7.42 -5.95
N GLU A 455 -12.71 8.70 -5.81
CA GLU A 455 -13.66 9.36 -6.72
C GLU A 455 -13.12 9.44 -8.16
N ALA A 456 -11.82 9.72 -8.33
CA ALA A 456 -11.19 9.76 -9.64
C ALA A 456 -11.08 8.35 -10.26
N ALA A 457 -10.89 7.33 -9.42
CA ALA A 457 -10.96 5.93 -9.84
C ALA A 457 -12.34 5.55 -10.36
N GLU A 458 -13.41 5.98 -9.68
CA GLU A 458 -14.79 5.73 -10.11
C GLU A 458 -15.06 6.35 -11.49
N GLU A 459 -14.64 7.59 -11.74
CA GLU A 459 -14.76 8.24 -13.06
C GLU A 459 -13.99 7.50 -14.17
N SER A 460 -12.79 7.01 -13.85
CA SER A 460 -11.97 6.23 -14.78
C SER A 460 -12.62 4.87 -15.08
N LEU A 461 -13.21 4.21 -14.09
CA LEU A 461 -13.95 2.95 -14.25
C LEU A 461 -15.22 3.16 -15.06
N ASP A 462 -15.97 4.23 -14.83
CA ASP A 462 -17.17 4.57 -15.62
C ASP A 462 -16.81 4.70 -17.10
N THR A 463 -15.70 5.36 -17.41
CA THR A 463 -15.21 5.48 -18.79
C THR A 463 -14.89 4.13 -19.43
N VAL A 464 -14.38 3.16 -18.66
CA VAL A 464 -14.13 1.78 -19.12
C VAL A 464 -15.44 1.03 -19.36
N ILE A 465 -16.41 1.21 -18.47
CA ILE A 465 -17.74 0.58 -18.55
C ILE A 465 -18.51 1.09 -19.76
N GLU A 466 -18.51 2.41 -19.99
CA GLU A 466 -19.19 3.03 -21.13
C GLU A 466 -18.59 2.61 -22.48
N ALA A 467 -17.31 2.26 -22.51
CA ALA A 467 -16.64 1.79 -23.71
C ALA A 467 -17.12 0.40 -24.19
N ASN A 468 -17.83 -0.37 -23.36
CA ASN A 468 -18.32 -1.73 -23.67
C ASN A 468 -17.21 -2.65 -24.24
N SER A 469 -16.02 -2.55 -23.66
CA SER A 469 -14.84 -3.35 -24.04
C SER A 469 -14.72 -4.65 -23.22
N GLU A 470 -13.75 -5.51 -23.55
CA GLU A 470 -13.39 -6.72 -22.77
C GLU A 470 -13.04 -6.42 -21.30
N MET A 471 -12.65 -5.18 -20.98
CA MET A 471 -12.32 -4.76 -19.61
C MET A 471 -13.55 -4.35 -18.79
N SER A 472 -14.71 -4.15 -19.42
CA SER A 472 -15.92 -3.64 -18.76
C SER A 472 -16.43 -4.54 -17.64
N PRO A 473 -16.47 -5.88 -17.77
CA PRO A 473 -16.92 -6.75 -16.69
C PRO A 473 -16.05 -6.62 -15.44
N GLU A 474 -14.72 -6.59 -15.60
CA GLU A 474 -13.83 -6.38 -14.46
C GLU A 474 -14.02 -4.98 -13.85
N ALA A 475 -14.28 -3.95 -14.68
CA ALA A 475 -14.47 -2.59 -14.20
C ALA A 475 -15.74 -2.46 -13.36
N VAL A 476 -16.83 -3.13 -13.76
CA VAL A 476 -18.07 -3.21 -12.99
C VAL A 476 -17.83 -3.85 -11.63
N ALA A 477 -17.14 -4.99 -11.59
CA ALA A 477 -16.82 -5.65 -10.32
C ALA A 477 -15.98 -4.74 -9.41
N ARG A 478 -14.95 -4.08 -9.94
CA ARG A 478 -14.10 -3.12 -9.22
C ARG A 478 -14.89 -1.94 -8.66
N GLN A 479 -15.78 -1.36 -9.46
CA GLN A 479 -16.58 -0.21 -9.05
C GLN A 479 -17.57 -0.59 -7.93
N ILE A 480 -18.21 -1.76 -8.05
CA ILE A 480 -19.09 -2.28 -7.00
C ILE A 480 -18.32 -2.49 -5.69
N ASP A 481 -17.18 -3.20 -5.74
CA ASP A 481 -16.35 -3.44 -4.56
C ASP A 481 -15.93 -2.09 -3.90
N SER A 482 -15.52 -1.09 -4.68
CA SER A 482 -15.15 0.24 -4.18
C SER A 482 -16.31 0.95 -3.47
N GLN A 483 -17.52 0.92 -4.05
CA GLN A 483 -18.70 1.56 -3.45
C GLN A 483 -19.12 0.89 -2.13
N ILE A 484 -19.05 -0.44 -2.10
CA ILE A 484 -19.37 -1.26 -0.92
C ILE A 484 -18.41 -0.94 0.23
N GLU A 485 -17.10 -0.85 -0.04
CA GLU A 485 -16.08 -0.50 0.95
C GLU A 485 -16.30 0.88 1.57
N ARG A 486 -16.81 1.85 0.79
CA ARG A 486 -17.14 3.20 1.27
C ARG A 486 -18.44 3.23 2.11
N GLY A 487 -19.20 2.14 2.16
CA GLY A 487 -20.56 2.14 2.70
C GLY A 487 -21.52 2.98 1.85
N GLY A 488 -21.17 3.26 0.60
CA GLY A 488 -22.00 4.00 -0.35
C GLY A 488 -23.13 3.14 -0.92
N GLN A 489 -24.08 3.80 -1.59
CA GLN A 489 -25.13 3.11 -2.34
C GLN A 489 -24.61 2.69 -3.71
N VAL A 490 -24.86 1.44 -4.09
CA VAL A 490 -24.55 0.95 -5.43
C VAL A 490 -25.70 1.31 -6.38
N PRO A 491 -25.45 1.97 -7.53
CA PRO A 491 -26.51 2.24 -8.48
C PRO A 491 -27.15 0.94 -9.00
N ALA A 492 -28.50 0.88 -9.02
CA ALA A 492 -29.22 -0.31 -9.47
C ALA A 492 -28.81 -0.78 -10.89
N LYS A 493 -28.49 0.17 -11.79
CA LYS A 493 -27.98 -0.12 -13.13
C LYS A 493 -26.66 -0.92 -13.09
N LEU A 494 -25.77 -0.60 -12.15
CA LEU A 494 -24.49 -1.28 -12.00
C LEU A 494 -24.68 -2.71 -11.47
N ALA A 495 -25.61 -2.90 -10.53
CA ALA A 495 -26.01 -4.22 -10.05
C ALA A 495 -26.58 -5.09 -11.18
N GLN A 496 -27.44 -4.53 -12.03
CA GLN A 496 -27.98 -5.22 -13.21
C GLN A 496 -26.90 -5.59 -14.22
N LEU A 497 -25.95 -4.69 -14.47
CA LEU A 497 -24.85 -4.96 -15.39
C LEU A 497 -23.93 -6.08 -14.88
N ALA A 498 -23.66 -6.10 -13.57
CA ALA A 498 -22.93 -7.21 -12.94
C ALA A 498 -23.65 -8.55 -13.10
N SER A 499 -25.00 -8.57 -12.98
CA SER A 499 -25.82 -9.76 -13.21
C SER A 499 -25.70 -10.26 -14.65
N ALA A 500 -25.81 -9.35 -15.63
CA ALA A 500 -25.69 -9.68 -17.05
C ALA A 500 -24.31 -10.27 -17.38
N TYR A 501 -23.23 -9.66 -16.88
CA TYR A 501 -21.89 -10.19 -17.09
C TYR A 501 -21.63 -11.48 -16.32
N ALA A 502 -22.19 -11.66 -15.13
CA ALA A 502 -22.10 -12.93 -14.40
C ALA A 502 -22.72 -14.09 -15.19
N TYR A 503 -23.83 -13.82 -15.90
CA TYR A 503 -24.47 -14.79 -16.78
C TYR A 503 -23.64 -15.07 -18.04
N GLU A 504 -23.11 -14.04 -18.70
CA GLU A 504 -22.27 -14.18 -19.90
C GLU A 504 -20.98 -14.97 -19.61
N TYR A 505 -20.34 -14.69 -18.49
CA TYR A 505 -19.07 -15.31 -18.07
C TYR A 505 -19.28 -16.52 -17.14
N ALA A 506 -20.45 -17.14 -17.17
CA ALA A 506 -20.79 -18.29 -16.33
C ALA A 506 -19.75 -19.43 -16.48
N GLY A 507 -19.40 -20.06 -15.35
CA GLY A 507 -18.37 -21.12 -15.31
C GLY A 507 -16.92 -20.64 -15.37
N SER A 508 -16.67 -19.32 -15.50
CA SER A 508 -15.32 -18.75 -15.39
C SER A 508 -15.06 -18.12 -14.02
N PRO A 509 -13.78 -17.96 -13.61
CA PRO A 509 -13.43 -17.23 -12.38
C PRO A 509 -13.94 -15.77 -12.38
N LEU A 510 -13.98 -15.12 -13.54
CA LEU A 510 -14.53 -13.77 -13.68
C LEU A 510 -16.04 -13.74 -13.45
N GLY A 511 -16.77 -14.72 -13.98
CA GLY A 511 -18.21 -14.88 -13.73
C GLY A 511 -18.52 -15.09 -12.24
N GLN A 512 -17.71 -15.88 -11.53
CA GLN A 512 -17.84 -16.05 -10.08
C GLN A 512 -17.60 -14.73 -9.32
N LYS A 513 -16.56 -13.98 -9.69
CA LYS A 513 -16.27 -12.65 -9.12
C LYS A 513 -17.44 -11.68 -9.35
N LEU A 514 -18.04 -11.71 -10.54
CA LEU A 514 -19.19 -10.87 -10.90
C LEU A 514 -20.47 -11.29 -10.16
N ALA A 515 -20.73 -12.58 -10.03
CA ALA A 515 -21.86 -13.10 -9.27
C ALA A 515 -21.77 -12.65 -7.80
N ARG A 516 -20.59 -12.78 -7.18
CA ARG A 516 -20.32 -12.22 -5.85
C ARG A 516 -20.61 -10.71 -5.81
N SER A 517 -20.08 -9.95 -6.77
CA SER A 517 -20.27 -8.50 -6.83
C SER A 517 -21.76 -8.13 -6.96
N HIS A 518 -22.52 -8.88 -7.76
CA HIS A 518 -23.95 -8.70 -7.92
C HIS A 518 -24.72 -8.92 -6.62
N VAL A 519 -24.46 -10.03 -5.89
CA VAL A 519 -25.09 -10.31 -4.60
C VAL A 519 -24.84 -9.18 -3.59
N LEU A 520 -23.58 -8.73 -3.49
CA LEU A 520 -23.23 -7.65 -2.58
C LEU A 520 -23.86 -6.31 -2.99
N ALA A 521 -23.96 -6.05 -4.30
CA ALA A 521 -24.65 -4.87 -4.83
C ALA A 521 -26.15 -4.89 -4.48
N LEU A 522 -26.83 -6.03 -4.62
CA LEU A 522 -28.23 -6.18 -4.21
C LEU A 522 -28.41 -5.88 -2.72
N GLY A 523 -27.54 -6.47 -1.87
CA GLY A 523 -27.52 -6.17 -0.44
C GLY A 523 -27.26 -4.70 -0.12
N ALA A 524 -26.41 -4.01 -0.89
CA ALA A 524 -26.16 -2.58 -0.74
C ALA A 524 -27.34 -1.70 -1.18
N THR A 525 -28.18 -2.17 -2.10
CA THR A 525 -29.43 -1.50 -2.50
C THR A 525 -30.61 -1.79 -1.57
N GLY A 526 -30.45 -2.69 -0.60
CA GLY A 526 -31.52 -3.16 0.29
C GLY A 526 -32.45 -4.21 -0.34
N ALA A 527 -32.11 -4.73 -1.52
CA ALA A 527 -32.86 -5.81 -2.18
C ALA A 527 -32.45 -7.17 -1.59
N PHE A 528 -32.75 -7.39 -0.29
CA PHE A 528 -32.31 -8.59 0.43
C PHE A 528 -32.94 -9.87 -0.10
N ASP A 529 -34.22 -9.82 -0.49
CA ASP A 529 -34.95 -10.88 -1.19
C ASP A 529 -34.14 -11.49 -2.34
N ASP A 530 -33.78 -10.62 -3.28
CA ASP A 530 -33.03 -10.98 -4.47
C ASP A 530 -31.60 -11.40 -4.11
N ALA A 531 -30.96 -10.72 -3.15
CA ALA A 531 -29.58 -10.99 -2.75
C ALA A 531 -29.40 -12.41 -2.18
N PHE A 532 -30.26 -12.83 -1.24
CA PHE A 532 -30.19 -14.18 -0.67
C PHE A 532 -30.62 -15.24 -1.67
N SER A 533 -31.60 -14.94 -2.55
CA SER A 533 -31.99 -15.86 -3.61
C SER A 533 -30.84 -16.13 -4.60
N GLU A 534 -30.13 -15.08 -5.04
CA GLU A 534 -28.97 -15.21 -5.91
C GLU A 534 -27.78 -15.86 -5.20
N LEU A 535 -27.57 -15.59 -3.91
CA LEU A 535 -26.54 -16.26 -3.11
C LEU A 535 -26.79 -17.78 -3.07
N GLY A 536 -28.03 -18.21 -2.84
CA GLY A 536 -28.40 -19.64 -2.84
C GLY A 536 -28.15 -20.32 -4.18
N ARG A 537 -28.41 -19.63 -5.30
CA ARG A 537 -28.10 -20.13 -6.66
C ARG A 537 -26.60 -20.21 -6.90
N PHE A 538 -25.84 -19.25 -6.41
CA PHE A 538 -24.39 -19.23 -6.57
C PHE A 538 -23.69 -20.31 -5.71
N GLU A 539 -24.23 -20.61 -4.54
CA GLU A 539 -23.76 -21.70 -3.67
C GLU A 539 -23.92 -23.09 -4.30
N SER A 540 -24.99 -23.34 -5.06
CA SER A 540 -25.14 -24.63 -5.74
C SER A 540 -24.10 -24.88 -6.83
N ASP A 541 -23.55 -23.81 -7.39
CA ASP A 541 -22.65 -23.86 -8.54
C ASP A 541 -21.16 -23.79 -8.14
N THR A 542 -20.86 -23.56 -6.86
CA THR A 542 -19.49 -23.29 -6.38
C THR A 542 -19.06 -24.33 -5.34
N GLU A 543 -17.87 -24.94 -5.49
CA GLU A 543 -17.33 -25.94 -4.54
C GLU A 543 -16.76 -25.33 -3.24
N GLY A 544 -16.74 -24.00 -3.10
CA GLY A 544 -16.14 -23.26 -1.98
C GLY A 544 -17.16 -22.69 -0.98
N SER A 545 -16.73 -22.49 0.27
CA SER A 545 -17.56 -21.82 1.29
C SER A 545 -17.78 -20.35 0.95
N LEU A 546 -19.05 -19.95 0.87
CA LEU A 546 -19.49 -18.56 0.68
C LEU A 546 -19.87 -17.89 2.00
N ASP A 547 -19.40 -18.43 3.12
CA ASP A 547 -19.69 -17.96 4.48
C ASP A 547 -19.33 -16.48 4.68
N HIS A 548 -18.26 -16.00 4.04
CA HIS A 548 -17.88 -14.59 4.09
C HIS A 548 -18.89 -13.68 3.38
N ILE A 549 -19.38 -14.07 2.20
CA ILE A 549 -20.40 -13.30 1.46
C ILE A 549 -21.71 -13.29 2.24
N ARG A 550 -22.10 -14.46 2.77
CA ARG A 550 -23.27 -14.60 3.63
C ARG A 550 -23.14 -13.71 4.87
N ALA A 551 -21.98 -13.66 5.50
CA ALA A 551 -21.72 -12.81 6.67
C ALA A 551 -21.83 -11.33 6.31
N ASP A 552 -21.24 -10.90 5.19
CA ASP A 552 -21.36 -9.51 4.72
C ASP A 552 -22.81 -9.12 4.43
N LEU A 553 -23.57 -9.99 3.77
CA LEU A 553 -24.99 -9.78 3.51
C LEU A 553 -25.81 -9.74 4.81
N THR A 554 -25.52 -10.64 5.76
CA THR A 554 -26.19 -10.69 7.07
C THR A 554 -25.86 -9.44 7.91
N ASN A 555 -24.62 -8.95 7.88
CA ASN A 555 -24.24 -7.71 8.57
C ASN A 555 -25.03 -6.50 8.04
N ARG A 556 -25.27 -6.46 6.72
CA ARG A 556 -26.09 -5.42 6.07
C ARG A 556 -27.58 -5.58 6.39
N LEU A 557 -28.10 -6.81 6.37
CA LEU A 557 -29.46 -7.12 6.78
C LEU A 557 -29.72 -6.65 8.22
N ALA A 558 -28.78 -6.90 9.14
CA ALA A 558 -28.91 -6.50 10.54
C ALA A 558 -28.94 -4.97 10.75
N THR A 559 -28.40 -4.19 9.82
CA THR A 559 -28.28 -2.73 9.95
C THR A 559 -29.30 -1.95 9.11
N HIS A 560 -29.73 -2.50 7.97
CA HIS A 560 -30.58 -1.81 7.00
C HIS A 560 -31.84 -2.61 6.62
N GLY A 561 -31.95 -3.87 7.04
CA GLY A 561 -33.09 -4.73 6.72
C GLY A 561 -34.36 -4.35 7.46
N ALA A 562 -35.50 -4.57 6.82
CA ALA A 562 -36.78 -4.43 7.49
C ALA A 562 -36.96 -5.58 8.52
N PRO A 563 -37.71 -5.35 9.63
CA PRO A 563 -37.89 -6.36 10.66
C PRO A 563 -38.41 -7.72 10.14
N PHE A 564 -39.31 -7.71 9.15
CA PHE A 564 -39.84 -8.94 8.58
C PHE A 564 -38.81 -9.73 7.75
N GLU A 565 -37.88 -9.04 7.08
CA GLU A 565 -36.81 -9.68 6.30
C GLU A 565 -35.81 -10.37 7.24
N ILE A 566 -35.43 -9.68 8.33
CA ILE A 566 -34.59 -10.24 9.40
C ILE A 566 -35.22 -11.53 9.92
N LEU A 567 -36.50 -11.50 10.26
CA LEU A 567 -37.20 -12.68 10.76
C LEU A 567 -37.22 -13.82 9.74
N ARG A 568 -37.53 -13.53 8.48
CA ARG A 568 -37.59 -14.57 7.44
C ARG A 568 -36.26 -15.32 7.34
N TYR A 569 -35.15 -14.59 7.21
CA TYR A 569 -33.85 -15.19 6.93
C TYR A 569 -33.19 -15.83 8.14
N VAL A 570 -33.36 -15.24 9.33
CA VAL A 570 -32.84 -15.85 10.56
C VAL A 570 -33.56 -17.17 10.83
N LEU A 571 -34.89 -17.20 10.68
CA LEU A 571 -35.69 -18.39 10.98
C LEU A 571 -35.58 -19.49 9.91
N SER A 572 -35.28 -19.14 8.65
CA SER A 572 -34.98 -20.14 7.61
C SER A 572 -33.56 -20.70 7.70
N GLY A 573 -32.68 -20.12 8.53
CA GLY A 573 -31.29 -20.55 8.68
C GLY A 573 -30.40 -20.17 7.50
N GLU A 574 -30.82 -19.19 6.70
CA GLU A 574 -30.07 -18.70 5.53
C GLU A 574 -29.02 -17.64 5.88
N THR A 575 -29.13 -17.02 7.07
CA THR A 575 -28.14 -16.06 7.60
C THR A 575 -26.84 -16.74 8.00
N ALA A 576 -25.75 -15.96 8.06
CA ALA A 576 -24.48 -16.47 8.55
C ALA A 576 -24.57 -16.82 10.04
N ARG A 577 -23.66 -17.72 10.47
CA ARG A 577 -23.54 -18.10 11.87
C ARG A 577 -23.08 -16.90 12.71
N PRO A 578 -23.52 -16.79 13.98
CA PRO A 578 -23.19 -15.64 14.83
C PRO A 578 -21.71 -15.34 14.97
N GLU A 579 -20.83 -16.35 14.92
CA GLU A 579 -19.38 -16.20 15.08
C GLU A 579 -18.71 -15.49 13.88
N LEU A 580 -19.39 -15.41 12.74
CA LEU A 580 -18.91 -14.75 11.52
C LEU A 580 -19.40 -13.31 11.40
N LEU A 581 -20.33 -12.89 12.26
CA LEU A 581 -20.93 -11.56 12.23
C LEU A 581 -20.07 -10.56 13.00
N SER A 582 -20.20 -9.28 12.65
CA SER A 582 -19.68 -8.22 13.52
C SER A 582 -20.43 -8.24 14.87
N GLN A 583 -19.76 -7.84 15.95
CA GLN A 583 -20.39 -7.79 17.28
C GLN A 583 -21.61 -6.85 17.26
N GLU A 584 -21.50 -5.73 16.55
CA GLU A 584 -22.56 -4.74 16.37
C GLU A 584 -23.76 -5.33 15.62
N SER A 585 -23.54 -6.04 14.52
CA SER A 585 -24.61 -6.68 13.74
C SER A 585 -25.30 -7.79 14.50
N ALA A 586 -24.56 -8.62 15.24
CA ALA A 586 -25.18 -9.67 16.07
C ALA A 586 -26.01 -9.09 17.21
N LEU A 587 -25.55 -8.01 17.85
CA LEU A 587 -26.32 -7.29 18.86
C LEU A 587 -27.60 -6.68 18.26
N ALA A 588 -27.50 -6.02 17.10
CA ALA A 588 -28.66 -5.44 16.42
C ALA A 588 -29.69 -6.52 16.05
N MET A 589 -29.23 -7.64 15.48
CA MET A 589 -30.11 -8.74 15.11
C MET A 589 -30.74 -9.41 16.33
N ALA A 590 -29.99 -9.60 17.41
CA ALA A 590 -30.51 -10.12 18.67
C ALA A 590 -31.56 -9.19 19.30
N GLU A 591 -31.38 -7.87 19.21
CA GLU A 591 -32.37 -6.88 19.66
C GLU A 591 -33.65 -6.96 18.84
N HIS A 592 -33.54 -7.00 17.51
CA HIS A 592 -34.70 -7.14 16.62
C HIS A 592 -35.49 -8.43 16.89
N LEU A 593 -34.80 -9.54 17.15
CA LEU A 593 -35.43 -10.81 17.51
C LEU A 593 -36.11 -10.74 18.88
N LEU A 594 -35.49 -10.07 19.86
CA LEU A 594 -36.07 -9.86 21.20
C LEU A 594 -37.37 -9.05 21.11
N ASP A 595 -37.36 -7.94 20.36
CA ASP A 595 -38.50 -7.05 20.19
C ASP A 595 -39.64 -7.74 19.42
N ALA A 596 -39.30 -8.59 18.45
CA ALA A 596 -40.26 -9.40 17.70
C ALA A 596 -40.82 -10.62 18.47
N GLY A 597 -40.34 -10.88 19.69
CA GLY A 597 -40.82 -11.99 20.54
C GLY A 597 -40.09 -13.33 20.35
N PHE A 598 -39.02 -13.38 19.56
CA PHE A 598 -38.20 -14.56 19.29
C PHE A 598 -37.06 -14.68 20.31
N TYR A 599 -37.41 -14.86 21.58
CA TYR A 599 -36.47 -14.78 22.70
C TYR A 599 -35.36 -15.83 22.68
N GLN A 600 -35.67 -17.06 22.22
CA GLN A 600 -34.65 -18.11 22.13
C GLN A 600 -33.65 -17.79 21.01
N GLN A 601 -34.13 -17.44 19.82
CA GLN A 601 -33.30 -17.06 18.69
C GLN A 601 -32.46 -15.81 18.97
N SER A 602 -33.01 -14.85 19.72
CA SER A 602 -32.26 -13.69 20.23
C SER A 602 -31.06 -14.11 21.07
N ARG A 603 -31.21 -15.15 21.92
CA ARG A 603 -30.11 -15.69 22.72
C ARG A 603 -29.11 -16.47 21.87
N ASP A 604 -29.58 -17.30 20.94
CA ASP A 604 -28.74 -18.09 20.05
C ASP A 604 -27.84 -17.16 19.19
N MET A 605 -28.36 -16.00 18.79
CA MET A 605 -27.58 -14.96 18.08
C MET A 605 -26.44 -14.35 18.92
N LEU A 606 -26.48 -14.51 20.24
CA LEU A 606 -25.50 -13.98 21.19
C LEU A 606 -24.57 -15.05 21.76
N GLU A 607 -24.45 -16.21 21.13
CA GLU A 607 -23.53 -17.30 21.54
C GLU A 607 -22.05 -16.97 21.27
N GLN A 608 -21.77 -16.00 20.40
CA GLN A 608 -20.40 -15.55 20.14
C GLN A 608 -19.74 -14.83 21.34
N THR A 609 -18.41 -14.67 21.28
CA THR A 609 -17.66 -13.95 22.31
C THR A 609 -17.68 -12.44 22.06
N PHE A 610 -18.19 -11.67 23.02
CA PHE A 610 -18.23 -10.21 22.97
C PHE A 610 -17.16 -9.58 23.86
N HIS A 611 -16.74 -8.35 23.55
CA HIS A 611 -15.73 -7.63 24.33
C HIS A 611 -16.17 -6.20 24.70
N GLY A 612 -15.56 -5.65 25.76
CA GLY A 612 -15.77 -4.26 26.17
C GLY A 612 -17.24 -3.88 26.37
N ARG A 613 -17.70 -2.81 25.70
CA ARG A 613 -19.09 -2.32 25.78
C ARG A 613 -20.10 -3.31 25.20
N ASN A 614 -19.72 -4.01 24.13
CA ASN A 614 -20.60 -4.97 23.46
C ASN A 614 -20.89 -6.18 24.36
N MET A 615 -19.93 -6.59 25.21
CA MET A 615 -20.15 -7.63 26.23
C MET A 615 -21.25 -7.23 27.22
N ARG A 616 -21.22 -5.98 27.71
CA ARG A 616 -22.27 -5.47 28.60
C ARG A 616 -23.63 -5.52 27.91
N GLN A 617 -23.71 -5.05 26.67
CA GLN A 617 -24.97 -5.02 25.91
C GLN A 617 -25.51 -6.43 25.65
N ALA A 618 -24.67 -7.38 25.22
CA ALA A 618 -25.08 -8.78 25.01
C ALA A 618 -25.68 -9.40 26.27
N ARG A 619 -25.06 -9.17 27.44
CA ARG A 619 -25.58 -9.65 28.74
C ARG A 619 -26.93 -9.04 29.10
N LEU A 620 -27.16 -7.76 28.80
CA LEU A 620 -28.45 -7.12 29.02
C LEU A 620 -29.54 -7.68 28.09
N ILE A 621 -29.22 -7.95 26.82
CA ILE A 621 -30.15 -8.59 25.88
C ILE A 621 -30.49 -10.01 26.36
N ARG A 622 -29.49 -10.81 26.73
CA ARG A 622 -29.71 -12.17 27.27
C ARG A 622 -30.54 -12.17 28.55
N ALA A 623 -30.31 -11.21 29.46
CA ALA A 623 -31.10 -11.07 30.67
C ALA A 623 -32.58 -10.72 30.35
N ARG A 624 -32.82 -9.77 29.43
CA ARG A 624 -34.17 -9.45 28.97
C ARG A 624 -34.87 -10.65 28.33
N ALA A 625 -34.18 -11.36 27.45
CA ALA A 625 -34.70 -12.59 26.83
C ALA A 625 -35.03 -13.67 27.87
N ALA A 626 -34.16 -13.88 28.87
CA ALA A 626 -34.39 -14.83 29.96
C ALA A 626 -35.61 -14.48 30.81
N LEU A 627 -35.84 -13.19 31.11
CA LEU A 627 -37.05 -12.74 31.81
C LEU A 627 -38.31 -13.05 31.00
N LYS A 628 -38.30 -12.77 29.69
CA LYS A 628 -39.43 -13.08 28.79
C LYS A 628 -39.70 -14.58 28.66
N LEU A 629 -38.68 -15.41 28.84
CA LEU A 629 -38.79 -16.88 28.87
C LEU A 629 -39.15 -17.45 30.27
N ASN A 630 -39.51 -16.61 31.25
CA ASN A 630 -39.77 -17.02 32.63
C ASN A 630 -38.58 -17.75 33.29
N GLN A 631 -37.35 -17.31 32.98
CA GLN A 631 -36.10 -17.84 33.55
C GLN A 631 -35.40 -16.79 34.42
N PRO A 632 -36.02 -16.32 35.52
CA PRO A 632 -35.49 -15.20 36.31
C PRO A 632 -34.11 -15.48 36.90
N ARG A 633 -33.85 -16.70 37.37
CA ARG A 633 -32.52 -17.08 37.92
C ARG A 633 -31.42 -16.97 36.88
N LEU A 634 -31.71 -17.30 35.62
CA LEU A 634 -30.74 -17.16 34.53
C LEU A 634 -30.48 -15.69 34.22
N ALA A 635 -31.53 -14.85 34.22
CA ALA A 635 -31.38 -13.41 34.06
C ALA A 635 -30.45 -12.82 35.13
N GLU A 636 -30.57 -13.27 36.38
CA GLU A 636 -29.65 -12.81 37.44
C GLU A 636 -28.20 -13.21 37.20
N VAL A 637 -27.94 -14.43 36.72
CA VAL A 637 -26.60 -14.90 36.34
C VAL A 637 -26.02 -14.00 35.26
N GLU A 638 -26.80 -13.67 34.22
CA GLU A 638 -26.37 -12.76 33.16
C GLU A 638 -26.08 -11.34 33.69
N LEU A 639 -26.69 -10.91 34.80
CA LEU A 639 -26.50 -9.59 35.39
C LEU A 639 -25.40 -9.54 36.49
N LEU A 640 -24.74 -10.66 36.81
CA LEU A 640 -23.72 -10.72 37.87
C LEU A 640 -22.52 -9.78 37.60
N GLY A 641 -22.18 -8.93 38.56
CA GLY A 641 -21.07 -7.98 38.44
C GLY A 641 -21.33 -6.83 37.46
N LEU A 642 -22.56 -6.68 36.94
CA LEU A 642 -22.98 -5.48 36.24
C LEU A 642 -23.63 -4.50 37.22
N GLU A 643 -23.38 -3.21 36.98
CA GLU A 643 -23.91 -2.08 37.74
C GLU A 643 -24.63 -1.10 36.80
N GLY A 644 -25.56 -0.33 37.36
CA GLY A 644 -26.34 0.67 36.62
C GLY A 644 -27.84 0.60 36.91
N LYS A 645 -28.54 1.69 36.59
CA LYS A 645 -30.00 1.80 36.75
C LYS A 645 -30.73 0.76 35.90
N ASP A 646 -30.33 0.60 34.64
CA ASP A 646 -30.84 -0.41 33.71
C ASP A 646 -30.70 -1.85 34.25
N VAL A 647 -29.55 -2.18 34.84
CA VAL A 647 -29.28 -3.49 35.45
C VAL A 647 -30.18 -3.72 36.67
N ASN A 648 -30.32 -2.72 37.54
CA ASN A 648 -31.16 -2.83 38.74
C ASN A 648 -32.63 -3.05 38.40
N ILE A 649 -33.13 -2.42 37.32
CA ILE A 649 -34.50 -2.66 36.83
C ILE A 649 -34.69 -4.12 36.44
N LEU A 650 -33.77 -4.70 35.66
CA LEU A 650 -33.87 -6.11 35.25
C LEU A 650 -33.71 -7.07 36.43
N ARG A 651 -32.85 -6.74 37.41
CA ARG A 651 -32.68 -7.52 38.64
C ARG A 651 -33.94 -7.46 39.51
N ALA A 652 -34.59 -6.31 39.61
CA ALA A 652 -35.85 -6.13 40.33
C ALA A 652 -36.96 -6.98 39.69
N GLN A 653 -37.08 -6.96 38.36
CA GLN A 653 -38.01 -7.80 37.62
C GLN A 653 -37.74 -9.30 37.87
N ALA A 654 -36.49 -9.74 37.84
CA ALA A 654 -36.12 -11.13 38.14
C ALA A 654 -36.55 -11.54 39.56
N ARG A 655 -36.28 -10.70 40.57
CA ARG A 655 -36.62 -10.96 41.98
C ARG A 655 -38.13 -11.00 42.20
N SER A 656 -38.86 -10.07 41.58
CA SER A 656 -40.33 -10.04 41.61
C SER A 656 -40.92 -11.35 41.08
N MET A 657 -40.42 -11.86 39.94
CA MET A 657 -40.88 -13.13 39.35
C MET A 657 -40.61 -14.36 40.23
N VAL A 658 -39.60 -14.31 41.11
CA VAL A 658 -39.29 -15.39 42.06
C VAL A 658 -40.09 -15.24 43.38
N GLY A 659 -40.81 -14.13 43.56
CA GLY A 659 -41.58 -13.81 44.77
C GLY A 659 -40.78 -13.04 45.83
N GLU A 660 -39.58 -12.57 45.51
CA GLU A 660 -38.72 -11.79 46.41
C GLU A 660 -39.05 -10.29 46.34
N HIS A 661 -40.33 -9.96 46.54
CA HIS A 661 -40.90 -8.62 46.34
C HIS A 661 -40.22 -7.52 47.17
N ARG A 662 -39.76 -7.82 48.40
CA ARG A 662 -39.02 -6.84 49.24
C ARG A 662 -37.70 -6.41 48.61
N GLN A 663 -36.96 -7.34 48.01
CA GLN A 663 -35.70 -7.01 47.32
C GLN A 663 -35.99 -6.29 45.99
N ALA A 664 -37.06 -6.69 45.29
CA ALA A 664 -37.50 -5.99 44.08
C ALA A 664 -37.89 -4.53 44.37
N TYR A 665 -38.58 -4.26 45.48
CA TYR A 665 -38.89 -2.90 45.96
C TYR A 665 -37.64 -2.04 46.10
N GLU A 666 -36.64 -2.51 46.84
CA GLU A 666 -35.40 -1.76 47.07
C GLU A 666 -34.67 -1.44 45.77
N LEU A 667 -34.65 -2.40 44.83
CA LEU A 667 -34.03 -2.25 43.53
C LEU A 667 -34.79 -1.26 42.63
N PHE A 668 -36.12 -1.32 42.54
CA PHE A 668 -36.93 -0.36 41.78
C PHE A 668 -36.83 1.05 42.35
N ARG A 669 -36.86 1.20 43.68
CA ARG A 669 -36.66 2.49 44.35
C ARG A 669 -35.26 3.04 44.07
N SER A 670 -34.22 2.21 44.12
CA SER A 670 -32.86 2.62 43.76
C SER A 670 -32.73 3.08 42.30
N ALA A 671 -33.58 2.57 41.42
CA ALA A 671 -33.68 2.97 40.02
C ALA A 671 -34.57 4.21 39.82
N GLY A 672 -35.22 4.74 40.85
CA GLY A 672 -36.16 5.87 40.76
C GLY A 672 -37.47 5.52 40.04
N LEU A 673 -37.88 4.25 40.09
CA LEU A 673 -39.16 3.76 39.58
C LEU A 673 -40.13 3.56 40.75
N GLU A 674 -40.68 4.67 41.26
CA GLU A 674 -41.52 4.69 42.47
C GLU A 674 -42.83 3.92 42.30
N ALA A 675 -43.44 3.96 41.11
CA ALA A 675 -44.71 3.26 40.86
C ALA A 675 -44.52 1.73 40.92
N GLU A 676 -43.47 1.22 40.30
CA GLU A 676 -43.08 -0.19 40.33
C GLU A 676 -42.63 -0.61 41.73
N ALA A 677 -41.87 0.24 42.42
CA ALA A 677 -41.49 -0.02 43.81
C ALA A 677 -42.74 -0.18 44.69
N ASN A 678 -43.66 0.78 44.68
CA ASN A 678 -44.88 0.72 45.50
C ASN A 678 -45.72 -0.52 45.20
N ARG A 679 -45.78 -0.96 43.94
CA ARG A 679 -46.43 -2.21 43.55
C ARG A 679 -45.76 -3.43 44.20
N GLU A 680 -44.43 -3.51 44.20
CA GLU A 680 -43.69 -4.58 44.87
C GLU A 680 -43.83 -4.53 46.39
N ALA A 681 -43.90 -3.35 47.00
CA ALA A 681 -44.16 -3.19 48.44
C ALA A 681 -45.52 -3.82 48.81
N TRP A 682 -46.56 -3.54 48.02
CA TRP A 682 -47.89 -4.14 48.21
C TRP A 682 -47.88 -5.67 48.08
N LEU A 683 -47.13 -6.21 47.11
CA LEU A 683 -46.96 -7.66 46.93
C LEU A 683 -46.15 -8.31 48.07
N ALA A 684 -45.19 -7.60 48.67
CA ALA A 684 -44.35 -8.10 49.75
C ALA A 684 -45.08 -8.22 51.10
N GLU A 685 -46.07 -7.36 51.35
CA GLU A 685 -46.82 -7.30 52.61
C GLU A 685 -48.09 -8.16 52.61
N GLY A 686 -48.32 -8.91 51.54
CA GLY A 686 -49.45 -9.83 51.47
C GLY A 686 -50.79 -9.10 51.41
N GLY A 687 -50.91 -8.12 50.52
CA GLY A 687 -52.19 -7.64 50.02
C GLY A 687 -53.29 -7.32 51.04
N VAL A 688 -52.98 -6.76 52.22
CA VAL A 688 -53.88 -5.88 52.99
C VAL A 688 -53.03 -5.04 53.95
N ALA A 689 -52.82 -3.76 53.64
CA ALA A 689 -52.73 -2.66 54.60
C ALA A 689 -52.55 -1.34 53.81
N ASP A 690 -53.58 -0.50 53.89
CA ASP A 690 -53.58 0.96 53.78
C ASP A 690 -52.52 1.60 52.88
N ALA A 691 -52.94 1.89 51.64
CA ALA A 691 -52.36 2.97 50.87
C ALA A 691 -52.52 4.28 51.66
N GLU A 692 -51.46 4.71 52.33
CA GLU A 692 -51.33 6.01 52.95
C GLU A 692 -51.54 7.09 51.86
N PRO A 693 -52.61 7.92 51.93
CA PRO A 693 -52.76 9.01 50.99
C PRO A 693 -51.76 10.12 51.34
N PRO A 694 -51.30 10.91 50.35
CA PRO A 694 -50.29 11.93 50.58
C PRO A 694 -50.80 12.96 51.60
N THR A 695 -49.96 13.25 52.59
CA THR A 695 -50.23 14.15 53.72
C THR A 695 -50.80 15.51 53.28
N PRO A 696 -51.95 15.95 53.85
CA PRO A 696 -52.23 17.36 54.04
C PRO A 696 -51.74 17.76 55.43
N ASN A 697 -50.69 18.57 55.46
CA ASN A 697 -50.19 19.21 56.66
C ASN A 697 -51.18 20.32 57.06
N ASP A 698 -52.18 20.03 57.89
CA ASP A 698 -52.74 20.94 58.90
C ASP A 698 -53.82 20.23 59.72
N LEU A 699 -53.98 20.67 60.97
CA LEU A 699 -54.94 20.22 62.00
C LEU A 699 -54.41 19.17 62.98
N THR A 700 -53.45 19.63 63.79
CA THR A 700 -53.40 19.21 65.18
C THR A 700 -54.60 19.80 65.94
N GLY A 701 -55.29 18.94 66.68
CA GLY A 701 -56.23 19.33 67.72
C GLY A 701 -57.58 18.61 67.59
N LEU A 702 -57.75 17.53 68.32
CA LEU A 702 -58.68 17.50 69.45
C LEU A 702 -58.50 16.19 70.24
N ALA A 703 -58.51 16.35 71.56
CA ALA A 703 -58.28 15.34 72.56
C ALA A 703 -59.42 14.32 72.64
N GLU A 704 -59.08 13.16 73.18
CA GLU A 704 -59.99 12.10 73.60
C GLU A 704 -61.07 12.61 74.56
N GLU A 705 -62.34 12.43 74.19
CA GLU A 705 -63.46 12.35 75.12
C GLU A 705 -64.29 11.11 74.78
N GLU A 706 -64.17 10.08 75.63
CA GLU A 706 -65.08 8.93 75.65
C GLU A 706 -66.50 9.43 75.93
N THR A 707 -67.35 9.36 74.92
CA THR A 707 -68.81 9.43 75.09
C THR A 707 -69.42 8.15 74.54
N GLU A 708 -70.22 7.47 75.37
CA GLU A 708 -71.04 6.33 74.97
C GLU A 708 -72.03 6.76 73.88
N ILE A 709 -71.67 6.53 72.62
CA ILE A 709 -72.56 6.74 71.48
C ILE A 709 -73.42 5.48 71.32
N GLY A 710 -74.74 5.63 71.48
CA GLY A 710 -75.70 4.54 71.26
C GLY A 710 -75.60 3.97 69.84
N VAL A 711 -75.76 2.64 69.73
CA VAL A 711 -75.58 1.79 68.53
C VAL A 711 -76.17 2.37 67.23
N LEU A 712 -77.26 3.14 67.31
CA LEU A 712 -77.90 3.79 66.16
C LEU A 712 -77.09 4.95 65.56
N ALA A 713 -76.42 5.75 66.38
CA ALA A 713 -75.54 6.82 65.92
C ALA A 713 -74.22 6.26 65.37
N GLN A 714 -73.74 5.15 65.93
CA GLN A 714 -72.58 4.40 65.43
C GLN A 714 -72.86 3.79 64.04
N ASN A 715 -74.04 3.21 63.84
CA ASN A 715 -74.47 2.69 62.54
C ASN A 715 -74.67 3.79 61.49
N LYS A 716 -75.11 4.98 61.89
CA LYS A 716 -75.24 6.12 60.98
C LYS A 716 -73.87 6.64 60.51
N LEU A 717 -72.91 6.74 61.44
CA LEU A 717 -71.52 7.10 61.11
C LEU A 717 -70.89 6.07 60.17
N LEU A 718 -71.09 4.77 60.43
CA LEU A 718 -70.63 3.70 59.53
C LEU A 718 -71.24 3.78 58.12
N LEU A 719 -72.51 4.16 57.98
CA LEU A 719 -73.16 4.31 56.68
C LEU A 719 -72.67 5.55 55.92
N GLU A 720 -72.40 6.65 56.63
CA GLU A 720 -71.80 7.86 56.05
C GLU A 720 -70.35 7.58 55.60
N ASP A 721 -69.60 6.80 56.37
CA ASP A 721 -68.23 6.38 56.06
C ASP A 721 -68.16 5.44 54.85
N VAL A 722 -69.11 4.50 54.73
CA VAL A 722 -69.25 3.65 53.52
C VAL A 722 -69.61 4.51 52.29
N GLY A 723 -70.42 5.55 52.45
CA GLY A 723 -70.75 6.49 51.38
C GLY A 723 -69.53 7.28 50.89
N ALA A 724 -68.73 7.79 51.82
CA ALA A 724 -67.49 8.49 51.53
C ALA A 724 -66.47 7.57 50.84
N THR A 725 -66.28 6.36 51.37
CA THR A 725 -65.36 5.37 50.80
C THR A 725 -65.72 5.02 49.35
N ARG A 726 -67.03 4.84 49.06
CA ARG A 726 -67.52 4.53 47.71
C ARG A 726 -67.31 5.68 46.73
N ALA A 727 -67.49 6.92 47.17
CA ALA A 727 -67.23 8.11 46.35
C ALA A 727 -65.73 8.24 46.02
N THR A 728 -64.86 7.95 46.98
CA THR A 728 -63.40 7.99 46.80
C THR A 728 -62.91 6.91 45.82
N LEU A 729 -63.47 5.68 45.92
CA LEU A 729 -63.21 4.60 44.96
C LEU A 729 -63.70 4.94 43.54
N GLN A 730 -64.85 5.60 43.40
CA GLN A 730 -65.34 6.07 42.10
C GLN A 730 -64.47 7.15 41.49
N ALA A 731 -63.91 8.05 42.31
CA ALA A 731 -62.98 9.08 41.85
C ALA A 731 -61.64 8.48 41.39
N LEU A 732 -61.09 7.52 42.14
CA LEU A 732 -59.86 6.79 41.76
C LEU A 732 -60.04 5.99 40.46
N LEU A 733 -61.17 5.30 40.29
CA LEU A 733 -61.50 4.59 39.05
C LEU A 733 -61.69 5.52 37.84
N ALA A 734 -62.03 6.79 38.07
CA ALA A 734 -62.14 7.79 37.01
C ALA A 734 -60.78 8.40 36.62
N GLU A 735 -59.80 8.42 37.53
CA GLU A 735 -58.44 8.90 37.27
C GLU A 735 -57.53 7.85 36.59
N THR A 736 -57.86 6.56 36.69
CA THR A 736 -57.20 5.48 35.92
C THR A 736 -58.18 4.75 35.00
N PRO A 737 -58.44 5.24 33.77
CA PRO A 737 -59.19 4.49 32.78
C PRO A 737 -58.42 3.24 32.33
N ASP A 738 -59.13 2.14 32.14
CA ASP A 738 -58.62 0.87 31.61
C ASP A 738 -57.82 1.12 30.31
N PRO A 739 -56.65 0.47 30.10
CA PRO A 739 -56.01 0.50 28.79
C PRO A 739 -56.92 -0.17 27.77
N SER A 740 -57.47 0.64 26.87
CA SER A 740 -58.19 0.16 25.69
C SER A 740 -57.28 -0.78 24.89
N PRO A 741 -57.78 -1.95 24.45
CA PRO A 741 -57.03 -2.86 23.60
C PRO A 741 -57.07 -2.36 22.16
N GLU A 742 -56.38 -1.26 21.88
CA GLU A 742 -56.06 -0.80 20.51
C GLU A 742 -54.96 0.27 20.61
N ASN A 743 -53.71 -0.20 20.74
CA ASN A 743 -52.48 0.33 20.12
C ASN A 743 -51.28 -0.53 20.50
#